data_AF-A0A5E4V6I7-F1
#
_entry.id   AF-A0A5E4V6I7-F1
#
_cell.length_a   1.000
_cell.length_b   1.000
_cell.length_c   1.000
_cell.angle_alpha   90.00
_cell.angle_beta   90.00
_cell.angle_gamma   90.00
#
_symmetry.space_group_name_H-M   'P 1'
#
loop_
_entity.id
_entity.type
_entity.pdbx_description
1 polymer ?
#
loop_
_entity_poly.entity_id
_entity_poly.type
_entity_poly.pdbx_seq_one_letter_code
_entity_poly.pdbx_strand_id
1 'polypeptide(L)'
;MKPIAILAGVIALFVEQHALAANFQINSGQTLTAGQTLSTGQTGTINSGGTLQVSGGTVGITATGNATIVNNGTINMTGTGRAIRDNTGVSLTVTNGVGASMTTFDADVIQMNKSNGSIVFNNYGTLTSTNNSLSGNQAIDFNAITTGTNVLNNFAGGVIQANEADAVRPGVNGVVNNAGIIRSTVNPGSTSSSDGVDAQANSGITVNNTGTGLIQGARHGITGGPDTATDGTFTLSVNNSAGATIQGMNGSGINIDGFNAKEVVTIVNAGTIVGNGVTGDGDGVDVDGIVNITNSGTIRGARANNDVSEGVTVGGGTIVNSGTIVGENTPGGIGRGITLAGVDKDPITKAPIPVQGIYTNTTIVNSGLIRGQSDSAIAVTGGRNAFTVTVINQASGVLEGGGATAAVVNTGANDATVVNYGTITADQSGKAVDLGSGNSSLQILGGAAVVNGDVSGGTGTSTLTITPGAGNAFNYNGAISNFSAVSLGAGTITLNGASTYAGATSIASGATVLVGDAAHRSATLGSGMTSVASGATLGGYGGVLGSVTNAGIIAVGSASLGATPGVLGTFTIAGDYVGNNGTALFGATVAPDGSTASDKLVINGNASGTTLLKLTVTGTGVPTSGAGIQLVQVNGTASDGAFKLAAPIQAGAYQYLLRKVGPVGGDPSWYLSTSYASGQTAYRAATVGYAMTPQLNADFGYTMLGRLQERMGSVRGVSAPGEDASNGVWGRLYGKTMDSTLSGRFGADERMFAAQFGRDWRLNTDASGMGGSALVGLTATFGTASAQFSDSARTQDPTLSAATGSVSMQAQSVGAYWTRILPQGAFIDVTTQFSHYRNKYSDVGGVGATQNGFGAALSGEIGHRFSILGSGFTVEPQVQLAYQYLHLNGFSDSVSSVSGNTTNALRGRVGVKFNTPDLGNAVGVGSASPYLSVDVVHDFLSPGATNVGGATFDSSLAKTWYELGAGLEATLGRTSSLYAGVKYARNMGGDYRRNIYGQVGYRYRW
;
A
#
# COMPACT_ATOMS: atom_id res chain seq x y z
N MET A 1 -24.18 -126.20 30.92
CA MET A 1 -24.10 -126.65 32.32
C MET A 1 -24.19 -125.43 33.22
N LYS A 2 -25.03 -125.46 34.28
CA LYS A 2 -25.07 -124.50 35.41
C LYS A 2 -23.70 -124.46 36.15
N PRO A 3 -23.36 -123.51 37.07
CA PRO A 3 -24.23 -122.68 37.95
C PRO A 3 -23.81 -121.17 38.20
N ILE A 4 -24.74 -120.22 38.46
CA ILE A 4 -25.16 -119.54 39.76
C ILE A 4 -24.29 -118.28 40.12
N ALA A 5 -24.74 -117.08 40.55
CA ALA A 5 -26.01 -116.48 41.04
C ALA A 5 -26.02 -114.94 40.75
N ILE A 6 -27.14 -114.30 40.31
CA ILE A 6 -28.16 -113.49 41.06
C ILE A 6 -27.60 -112.15 41.62
N LEU A 7 -28.05 -110.93 41.20
CA LEU A 7 -29.37 -110.30 41.46
C LEU A 7 -29.60 -108.98 40.67
N ALA A 8 -30.84 -108.77 40.15
CA ALA A 8 -31.63 -107.54 39.82
C ALA A 8 -31.00 -106.34 39.05
N GLY A 9 -31.63 -105.57 38.15
CA GLY A 9 -33.02 -105.44 37.66
C GLY A 9 -33.31 -104.02 37.11
N VAL A 10 -33.36 -103.87 35.78
CA VAL A 10 -34.37 -103.18 34.92
C VAL A 10 -34.92 -101.75 35.23
N ILE A 11 -34.63 -100.82 34.28
CA ILE A 11 -35.37 -99.64 33.72
C ILE A 11 -35.51 -98.32 34.53
N ALA A 12 -34.88 -97.25 34.02
CA ALA A 12 -35.38 -95.86 33.89
C ALA A 12 -34.50 -95.10 32.85
N LEU A 13 -35.01 -94.75 31.66
CA LEU A 13 -35.36 -93.39 31.22
C LEU A 13 -34.74 -92.21 32.00
N PHE A 14 -34.09 -91.31 31.24
CA PHE A 14 -33.72 -89.91 31.51
C PHE A 14 -33.63 -89.46 32.98
N VAL A 15 -32.40 -89.15 33.39
CA VAL A 15 -31.93 -87.98 34.17
C VAL A 15 -30.67 -88.43 34.91
N GLU A 16 -29.48 -87.98 34.48
CA GLU A 16 -28.33 -87.90 35.38
C GLU A 16 -27.66 -86.53 35.18
N GLN A 17 -28.18 -85.61 35.99
CA GLN A 17 -27.51 -84.50 36.66
C GLN A 17 -26.21 -83.99 36.03
N HIS A 18 -26.34 -82.91 35.27
CA HIS A 18 -25.29 -81.91 35.18
C HIS A 18 -24.99 -81.42 36.60
N ALA A 19 -23.88 -81.85 37.18
CA ALA A 19 -23.32 -81.19 38.35
C ALA A 19 -23.06 -79.73 37.98
N LEU A 20 -23.89 -78.82 38.48
CA LEU A 20 -23.72 -77.39 38.31
C LEU A 20 -22.34 -77.01 38.88
N ALA A 21 -21.50 -76.44 38.02
CA ALA A 21 -20.21 -75.90 38.39
C ALA A 21 -20.40 -74.85 39.51
N ALA A 22 -19.68 -74.99 40.63
CA ALA A 22 -19.91 -74.15 41.82
C ALA A 22 -19.36 -72.72 41.65
N ASN A 23 -20.25 -71.73 41.70
CA ASN A 23 -19.92 -70.32 41.94
C ASN A 23 -19.39 -70.14 43.38
N PHE A 24 -18.62 -69.08 43.64
CA PHE A 24 -18.31 -68.67 45.01
C PHE A 24 -18.92 -67.30 45.33
N GLN A 25 -19.33 -67.12 46.58
CA GLN A 25 -19.88 -65.85 47.08
C GLN A 25 -19.31 -65.53 48.47
N ILE A 26 -18.85 -64.29 48.65
CA ILE A 26 -18.42 -63.76 49.96
C ILE A 26 -19.44 -62.71 50.40
N ASN A 27 -20.13 -62.97 51.51
CA ASN A 27 -21.19 -62.11 52.02
C ASN A 27 -20.66 -60.95 52.88
N SER A 28 -21.52 -59.97 53.14
CA SER A 28 -21.20 -58.86 54.05
C SER A 28 -20.77 -59.39 55.43
N GLY A 29 -19.66 -58.87 55.96
CA GLY A 29 -19.07 -59.31 57.23
C GLY A 29 -18.29 -60.62 57.18
N GLN A 30 -18.26 -61.31 56.02
CA GLN A 30 -17.49 -62.53 55.82
C GLN A 30 -16.08 -62.22 55.32
N THR A 31 -15.07 -62.85 55.92
CA THR A 31 -13.68 -62.84 55.43
C THR A 31 -13.27 -64.24 55.02
N LEU A 32 -12.87 -64.45 53.78
CA LEU A 32 -12.21 -65.68 53.32
C LEU A 32 -10.71 -65.46 53.22
N THR A 33 -9.92 -66.46 53.63
CA THR A 33 -8.45 -66.38 53.63
C THR A 33 -7.75 -67.34 52.67
N ALA A 34 -8.52 -68.18 51.97
CA ALA A 34 -8.02 -69.10 50.95
C ALA A 34 -8.28 -68.56 49.55
N GLY A 35 -7.36 -68.83 48.62
CA GLY A 35 -7.52 -68.52 47.20
C GLY A 35 -8.72 -69.26 46.59
N GLN A 36 -9.40 -68.61 45.66
CA GLN A 36 -10.56 -69.14 44.93
C GLN A 36 -10.16 -69.54 43.51
N THR A 37 -10.86 -70.52 42.94
CA THR A 37 -10.64 -70.95 41.54
C THR A 37 -11.96 -70.91 40.79
N LEU A 38 -11.94 -70.36 39.57
CA LEU A 38 -13.09 -70.34 38.65
C LEU A 38 -12.79 -71.18 37.40
N SER A 39 -13.79 -71.95 36.98
CA SER A 39 -13.85 -72.77 35.76
C SER A 39 -14.85 -72.18 34.77
N THR A 40 -14.96 -72.77 33.57
CA THR A 40 -15.83 -72.27 32.49
C THR A 40 -17.29 -72.11 32.94
N GLY A 41 -17.85 -70.92 32.73
CA GLY A 41 -19.23 -70.55 33.03
C GLY A 41 -19.48 -70.14 34.49
N GLN A 42 -18.47 -70.11 35.35
CA GLN A 42 -18.63 -69.76 36.75
C GLN A 42 -18.52 -68.25 37.01
N THR A 43 -19.17 -67.81 38.09
CA THR A 43 -19.12 -66.46 38.62
C THR A 43 -18.58 -66.45 40.05
N GLY A 44 -17.60 -65.58 40.32
CA GLY A 44 -17.13 -65.25 41.66
C GLY A 44 -17.67 -63.90 42.12
N THR A 45 -18.39 -63.86 43.23
CA THR A 45 -19.00 -62.62 43.76
C THR A 45 -18.49 -62.27 45.15
N ILE A 46 -17.99 -61.06 45.33
CA ILE A 46 -17.68 -60.48 46.64
C ILE A 46 -18.70 -59.37 46.90
N ASN A 47 -19.60 -59.56 47.86
CA ASN A 47 -20.63 -58.57 48.17
C ASN A 47 -20.03 -57.40 48.99
N SER A 48 -20.75 -56.28 49.04
CA SER A 48 -20.35 -55.14 49.86
C SER A 48 -20.19 -55.52 51.33
N GLY A 49 -19.06 -55.14 51.92
CA GLY A 49 -18.64 -55.55 53.27
C GLY A 49 -18.05 -56.96 53.37
N GLY A 50 -18.01 -57.74 52.29
CA GLY A 50 -17.29 -59.01 52.22
C GLY A 50 -15.81 -58.80 51.88
N THR A 51 -14.93 -59.67 52.39
CA THR A 51 -13.48 -59.59 52.22
C THR A 51 -12.87 -60.92 51.75
N LEU A 52 -12.04 -60.88 50.70
CA LEU A 52 -11.09 -61.93 50.36
C LEU A 52 -9.69 -61.47 50.78
N GLN A 53 -9.12 -62.05 51.83
CA GLN A 53 -7.82 -61.67 52.37
C GLN A 53 -6.82 -62.83 52.32
N VAL A 54 -5.97 -62.87 51.30
CA VAL A 54 -5.04 -63.99 51.06
C VAL A 54 -3.60 -63.51 51.26
N SER A 55 -2.78 -64.33 51.92
CA SER A 55 -1.37 -64.04 52.20
C SER A 55 -0.43 -65.01 51.48
N GLY A 56 0.89 -64.76 51.57
CA GLY A 56 1.91 -65.55 50.87
C GLY A 56 1.84 -65.38 49.35
N GLY A 57 2.33 -66.38 48.60
CA GLY A 57 2.36 -66.37 47.13
C GLY A 57 1.09 -66.90 46.45
N THR A 58 0.04 -67.22 47.21
CA THR A 58 -1.21 -67.76 46.69
C THR A 58 -1.99 -66.69 45.94
N VAL A 59 -2.49 -67.00 44.74
CA VAL A 59 -3.37 -66.11 43.97
C VAL A 59 -4.75 -66.04 44.62
N GLY A 60 -5.31 -64.82 44.72
CA GLY A 60 -6.63 -64.58 45.30
C GLY A 60 -7.74 -65.26 44.52
N ILE A 61 -7.83 -65.02 43.21
CA ILE A 61 -8.75 -65.67 42.29
C ILE A 61 -7.98 -66.16 41.06
N THR A 62 -7.94 -67.49 40.87
CA THR A 62 -7.34 -68.13 39.69
C THR A 62 -8.44 -68.48 38.70
N ALA A 63 -8.31 -68.06 37.44
CA ALA A 63 -9.20 -68.51 36.38
C ALA A 63 -8.57 -69.66 35.58
N THR A 64 -9.33 -70.74 35.43
CA THR A 64 -8.97 -71.96 34.67
C THR A 64 -9.92 -72.24 33.51
N GLY A 65 -11.01 -71.47 33.40
CA GLY A 65 -11.94 -71.44 32.27
C GLY A 65 -12.61 -70.06 32.15
N ASN A 66 -13.39 -69.84 31.09
CA ASN A 66 -14.05 -68.55 30.84
C ASN A 66 -15.00 -68.20 32.00
N ALA A 67 -14.83 -67.04 32.64
CA ALA A 67 -15.50 -66.75 33.91
C ALA A 67 -15.85 -65.28 34.11
N THR A 68 -16.71 -65.01 35.10
CA THR A 68 -17.09 -63.66 35.52
C THR A 68 -16.71 -63.41 36.97
N ILE A 69 -16.19 -62.23 37.27
CA ILE A 69 -15.84 -61.81 38.64
C ILE A 69 -16.56 -60.49 38.94
N VAL A 70 -17.30 -60.42 40.03
CA VAL A 70 -17.98 -59.20 40.51
C VAL A 70 -17.50 -58.90 41.93
N ASN A 71 -16.70 -57.84 42.08
CA ASN A 71 -16.24 -57.37 43.38
C ASN A 71 -16.99 -56.09 43.78
N ASN A 72 -17.81 -56.17 44.82
CA ASN A 72 -18.44 -55.02 45.49
C ASN A 72 -17.88 -54.80 46.91
N GLY A 73 -16.91 -55.62 47.35
CA GLY A 73 -16.29 -55.58 48.67
C GLY A 73 -14.78 -55.36 48.58
N THR A 74 -14.00 -56.14 49.33
CA THR A 74 -12.55 -55.98 49.43
C THR A 74 -11.83 -57.25 48.99
N ILE A 75 -10.87 -57.14 48.07
CA ILE A 75 -9.85 -58.16 47.82
C ILE A 75 -8.51 -57.59 48.30
N ASN A 76 -7.89 -58.21 49.30
CA ASN A 76 -6.68 -57.71 49.93
C ASN A 76 -5.62 -58.81 49.99
N MET A 77 -4.60 -58.70 49.13
CA MET A 77 -3.47 -59.62 49.11
C MET A 77 -2.34 -59.04 49.96
N THR A 78 -2.02 -59.69 51.08
CA THR A 78 -1.02 -59.20 52.05
C THR A 78 0.39 -59.80 51.84
N GLY A 79 0.55 -60.68 50.85
CA GLY A 79 1.83 -61.29 50.47
C GLY A 79 2.21 -60.99 49.02
N THR A 80 2.90 -61.92 48.37
CA THR A 80 3.41 -61.83 46.98
C THR A 80 2.45 -62.42 45.93
N GLY A 81 1.25 -62.81 46.36
CA GLY A 81 0.20 -63.32 45.48
C GLY A 81 -0.58 -62.21 44.77
N ARG A 82 -0.98 -62.46 43.52
CA ARG A 82 -1.85 -61.57 42.72
C ARG A 82 -3.30 -61.66 43.17
N ALA A 83 -4.09 -60.58 43.03
CA ALA A 83 -5.51 -60.64 43.39
C ALA A 83 -6.31 -61.47 42.37
N ILE A 84 -6.06 -61.27 41.07
CA ILE A 84 -6.64 -62.06 39.98
C ILE A 84 -5.52 -62.49 39.01
N ARG A 85 -5.50 -63.75 38.61
CA ARG A 85 -4.57 -64.24 37.59
C ARG A 85 -5.24 -65.20 36.61
N ASP A 86 -5.06 -64.94 35.32
CA ASP A 86 -5.17 -65.95 34.26
C ASP A 86 -3.78 -66.46 33.88
N ASN A 87 -3.59 -67.77 33.91
CA ASN A 87 -2.39 -68.44 33.41
C ASN A 87 -2.72 -69.58 32.43
N THR A 88 -3.92 -69.56 31.85
CA THR A 88 -4.49 -70.61 31.00
C THR A 88 -4.98 -70.11 29.64
N GLY A 89 -5.24 -68.79 29.49
CA GLY A 89 -5.63 -68.18 28.23
C GLY A 89 -7.16 -68.16 28.07
N VAL A 90 -7.85 -67.68 29.10
CA VAL A 90 -9.32 -67.68 29.17
C VAL A 90 -9.91 -66.32 28.86
N SER A 91 -11.23 -66.28 28.66
CA SER A 91 -12.01 -65.03 28.57
C SER A 91 -12.60 -64.65 29.93
N LEU A 92 -12.23 -63.47 30.45
CA LEU A 92 -12.73 -62.92 31.71
C LEU A 92 -13.57 -61.68 31.52
N THR A 93 -14.64 -61.57 32.31
CA THR A 93 -15.32 -60.30 32.57
C THR A 93 -15.19 -59.99 34.05
N VAL A 94 -14.55 -58.87 34.38
CA VAL A 94 -14.33 -58.46 35.77
C VAL A 94 -14.99 -57.11 36.00
N THR A 95 -15.77 -57.00 37.07
CA THR A 95 -16.38 -55.74 37.50
C THR A 95 -15.97 -55.44 38.94
N ASN A 96 -15.24 -54.35 39.15
CA ASN A 96 -14.98 -53.76 40.46
C ASN A 96 -15.97 -52.61 40.69
N GLY A 97 -16.95 -52.83 41.56
CA GLY A 97 -18.06 -51.92 41.82
C GLY A 97 -17.68 -50.66 42.58
N VAL A 98 -18.62 -49.72 42.68
CA VAL A 98 -18.43 -48.45 43.40
C VAL A 98 -18.09 -48.73 44.86
N GLY A 99 -17.00 -48.13 45.36
CA GLY A 99 -16.52 -48.31 46.73
C GLY A 99 -15.83 -49.65 47.02
N ALA A 100 -15.74 -50.55 46.03
CA ALA A 100 -14.99 -51.78 46.14
C ALA A 100 -13.48 -51.54 46.04
N SER A 101 -12.68 -52.39 46.67
CA SER A 101 -11.21 -52.29 46.63
C SER A 101 -10.55 -53.60 46.25
N MET A 102 -9.48 -53.50 45.45
CA MET A 102 -8.54 -54.59 45.20
C MET A 102 -7.13 -54.07 45.48
N THR A 103 -6.46 -54.64 46.48
CA THR A 103 -5.12 -54.21 46.89
C THR A 103 -4.16 -55.39 46.89
N THR A 104 -2.98 -55.21 46.33
CA THR A 104 -1.87 -56.17 46.40
C THR A 104 -0.65 -55.55 47.06
N PHE A 105 -0.06 -56.28 48.01
CA PHE A 105 1.13 -55.82 48.71
C PHE A 105 2.35 -55.79 47.79
N ASP A 106 2.56 -56.86 47.02
CA ASP A 106 3.79 -57.05 46.26
C ASP A 106 3.63 -57.94 45.02
N ALA A 107 2.56 -57.70 44.26
CA ALA A 107 2.22 -58.43 43.04
C ALA A 107 1.28 -57.59 42.18
N ASP A 108 1.08 -57.96 40.91
CA ASP A 108 0.06 -57.31 40.10
C ASP A 108 -1.34 -57.48 40.73
N VAL A 109 -2.20 -56.45 40.69
CA VAL A 109 -3.58 -56.63 41.15
C VAL A 109 -4.29 -57.62 40.23
N ILE A 110 -4.21 -57.41 38.92
CA ILE A 110 -4.69 -58.38 37.93
C ILE A 110 -3.64 -58.62 36.85
N GLN A 111 -3.42 -59.90 36.51
CA GLN A 111 -2.56 -60.31 35.40
C GLN A 111 -3.26 -61.29 34.45
N MET A 112 -3.19 -61.00 33.15
CA MET A 112 -3.54 -61.91 32.06
C MET A 112 -2.25 -62.40 31.40
N ASN A 113 -1.80 -63.63 31.73
CA ASN A 113 -0.45 -64.09 31.41
C ASN A 113 -0.34 -64.97 30.15
N LYS A 114 -1.29 -64.87 29.20
CA LYS A 114 -1.33 -65.72 28.00
C LYS A 114 -1.74 -64.95 26.76
N SER A 115 -1.13 -65.31 25.63
CA SER A 115 -1.30 -64.65 24.32
C SER A 115 -2.73 -64.61 23.81
N ASN A 116 -3.50 -65.68 24.04
CA ASN A 116 -4.88 -65.83 23.61
C ASN A 116 -5.91 -65.49 24.71
N GLY A 117 -5.46 -65.00 25.87
CA GLY A 117 -6.36 -64.56 26.94
C GLY A 117 -7.15 -63.34 26.51
N SER A 118 -8.41 -63.24 26.95
CA SER A 118 -9.29 -62.12 26.66
C SER A 118 -9.88 -61.55 27.94
N ILE A 119 -10.03 -60.23 28.02
CA ILE A 119 -10.59 -59.58 29.21
C ILE A 119 -11.41 -58.34 28.87
N VAL A 120 -12.54 -58.19 29.57
CA VAL A 120 -13.22 -56.91 29.77
C VAL A 120 -13.18 -56.59 31.27
N PHE A 121 -12.48 -55.52 31.63
CA PHE A 121 -12.33 -55.08 33.00
C PHE A 121 -13.07 -53.76 33.23
N ASN A 122 -14.08 -53.75 34.09
CA ASN A 122 -14.89 -52.58 34.43
C ASN A 122 -14.55 -52.13 35.85
N ASN A 123 -14.01 -50.93 36.00
CA ASN A 123 -13.65 -50.36 37.30
C ASN A 123 -14.49 -49.13 37.64
N TYR A 124 -15.16 -49.20 38.79
CA TYR A 124 -15.83 -48.09 39.46
C TYR A 124 -15.26 -47.84 40.86
N GLY A 125 -14.38 -48.72 41.35
CA GLY A 125 -13.76 -48.68 42.67
C GLY A 125 -12.26 -48.42 42.60
N THR A 126 -11.49 -48.95 43.56
CA THR A 126 -10.05 -48.71 43.66
C THR A 126 -9.23 -49.99 43.43
N LEU A 127 -8.23 -49.91 42.57
CA LEU A 127 -7.15 -50.89 42.43
C LEU A 127 -5.84 -50.27 42.91
N THR A 128 -5.11 -50.96 43.77
CA THR A 128 -3.81 -50.50 44.27
C THR A 128 -2.79 -51.63 44.30
N SER A 129 -1.73 -51.50 43.51
CA SER A 129 -0.48 -52.26 43.72
C SER A 129 0.47 -51.42 44.56
N THR A 130 0.80 -51.86 45.78
CA THR A 130 1.77 -51.14 46.62
C THR A 130 3.22 -51.46 46.29
N ASN A 131 3.46 -52.59 45.61
CA ASN A 131 4.76 -53.01 45.07
C ASN A 131 5.94 -52.80 46.05
N ASN A 132 5.83 -53.32 47.27
CA ASN A 132 6.79 -53.02 48.33
C ASN A 132 8.20 -53.58 48.06
N SER A 133 8.34 -54.61 47.22
CA SER A 133 9.66 -55.12 46.80
C SER A 133 10.31 -54.33 45.66
N LEU A 134 9.58 -53.41 45.03
CA LEU A 134 10.04 -52.69 43.84
C LEU A 134 10.26 -53.62 42.63
N SER A 135 9.57 -54.77 42.56
CA SER A 135 9.72 -55.76 41.48
C SER A 135 8.94 -55.41 40.20
N GLY A 136 8.48 -54.16 40.06
CA GLY A 136 7.68 -53.72 38.92
C GLY A 136 6.31 -54.39 38.85
N ASN A 137 5.54 -54.36 39.94
CA ASN A 137 4.21 -54.95 40.01
C ASN A 137 3.11 -53.94 39.61
N GLN A 138 2.41 -54.17 38.50
CA GLN A 138 1.40 -53.27 37.95
C GLN A 138 0.07 -53.31 38.72
N ALA A 139 -0.80 -52.32 38.54
CA ALA A 139 -2.21 -52.52 38.93
C ALA A 139 -2.90 -53.44 37.91
N ILE A 140 -2.65 -53.21 36.62
CA ILE A 140 -3.20 -54.01 35.52
C ILE A 140 -2.06 -54.46 34.61
N ASP A 141 -1.85 -55.76 34.48
CA ASP A 141 -0.89 -56.36 33.54
C ASP A 141 -1.61 -57.27 32.53
N PHE A 142 -1.89 -56.72 31.34
CA PHE A 142 -2.42 -57.43 30.18
C PHE A 142 -1.36 -57.61 29.08
N ASN A 143 -0.09 -57.31 29.37
CA ASN A 143 0.98 -57.22 28.40
C ASN A 143 1.17 -58.50 27.57
N ALA A 144 0.91 -59.67 28.16
CA ALA A 144 1.09 -60.96 27.50
C ALA A 144 0.02 -61.28 26.45
N ILE A 145 -1.08 -60.52 26.37
CA ILE A 145 -2.15 -60.72 25.38
C ILE A 145 -1.68 -60.19 24.02
N THR A 146 -1.52 -61.07 23.05
CA THR A 146 -1.08 -60.72 21.68
C THR A 146 -2.09 -61.08 20.59
N THR A 147 -3.03 -61.98 20.87
CA THR A 147 -4.06 -62.46 19.93
C THR A 147 -5.48 -62.39 20.47
N GLY A 148 -5.65 -62.39 21.81
CA GLY A 148 -6.94 -62.17 22.46
C GLY A 148 -7.33 -60.70 22.55
N THR A 149 -8.52 -60.41 23.06
CA THR A 149 -9.07 -59.05 23.17
C THR A 149 -8.91 -58.52 24.59
N ASN A 150 -8.44 -57.29 24.78
CA ASN A 150 -8.31 -56.70 26.11
C ASN A 150 -8.90 -55.28 26.16
N VAL A 151 -9.92 -55.10 27.00
CA VAL A 151 -10.65 -53.83 27.16
C VAL A 151 -10.68 -53.46 28.64
N LEU A 152 -10.14 -52.29 28.98
CA LEU A 152 -10.20 -51.68 30.30
C LEU A 152 -11.15 -50.48 30.27
N ASN A 153 -12.16 -50.49 31.11
CA ASN A 153 -13.08 -49.38 31.34
C ASN A 153 -12.92 -48.88 32.78
N ASN A 154 -12.18 -47.79 32.97
CA ASN A 154 -12.11 -47.07 34.23
C ASN A 154 -13.13 -45.94 34.24
N PHE A 155 -14.25 -46.14 34.92
CA PHE A 155 -15.34 -45.17 34.96
C PHE A 155 -15.05 -44.02 35.93
N ALA A 156 -15.85 -42.95 35.85
CA ALA A 156 -15.74 -41.81 36.75
C ALA A 156 -15.80 -42.26 38.22
N GLY A 157 -14.87 -41.75 39.05
CA GLY A 157 -14.69 -42.18 40.44
C GLY A 157 -13.83 -43.43 40.63
N GLY A 158 -13.57 -44.20 39.57
CA GLY A 158 -12.63 -45.32 39.58
C GLY A 158 -11.18 -44.86 39.70
N VAL A 159 -10.38 -45.58 40.48
CA VAL A 159 -8.95 -45.34 40.67
C VAL A 159 -8.18 -46.61 40.37
N ILE A 160 -7.14 -46.48 39.53
CA ILE A 160 -6.16 -47.53 39.24
C ILE A 160 -4.80 -46.96 39.57
N GLN A 161 -4.10 -47.57 40.53
CA GLN A 161 -2.83 -47.04 41.02
C GLN A 161 -1.77 -48.12 41.22
N ALA A 162 -0.54 -47.85 40.78
CA ALA A 162 0.63 -48.65 41.09
C ALA A 162 1.77 -47.77 41.62
N ASN A 163 2.52 -48.29 42.59
CA ASN A 163 3.75 -47.66 43.07
C ASN A 163 4.96 -48.33 42.42
N GLU A 164 5.97 -47.56 42.01
CA GLU A 164 7.25 -48.08 41.48
C GLU A 164 7.08 -49.08 40.33
N ALA A 165 6.00 -48.91 39.57
CA ALA A 165 5.61 -49.71 38.42
C ALA A 165 4.59 -48.95 37.59
N ASP A 166 4.36 -49.41 36.36
CA ASP A 166 3.29 -48.89 35.51
C ASP A 166 1.92 -49.19 36.11
N ALA A 167 0.98 -48.26 35.98
CA ALA A 167 -0.37 -48.52 36.47
C ALA A 167 -1.09 -49.53 35.57
N VAL A 168 -0.97 -49.38 34.25
CA VAL A 168 -1.63 -50.23 33.26
C VAL A 168 -0.66 -50.61 32.14
N ARG A 169 -0.56 -51.91 31.84
CA ARG A 169 0.06 -52.44 30.62
C ARG A 169 -0.97 -53.16 29.75
N PRO A 170 -1.47 -52.55 28.67
CA PRO A 170 -2.39 -53.21 27.76
C PRO A 170 -1.66 -54.26 26.88
N GLY A 171 -2.41 -55.23 26.35
CA GLY A 171 -1.93 -56.16 25.33
C GLY A 171 -2.21 -55.64 23.92
N VAL A 172 -1.70 -56.31 22.88
CA VAL A 172 -1.90 -55.94 21.45
C VAL A 172 -3.38 -55.64 21.15
N ASN A 173 -3.63 -54.57 20.38
CA ASN A 173 -4.99 -54.05 20.07
C ASN A 173 -5.85 -53.73 21.31
N GLY A 174 -5.23 -53.47 22.46
CA GLY A 174 -5.90 -53.15 23.70
C GLY A 174 -6.63 -51.81 23.67
N VAL A 175 -7.76 -51.73 24.38
CA VAL A 175 -8.54 -50.49 24.52
C VAL A 175 -8.58 -50.07 25.99
N VAL A 176 -8.08 -48.87 26.30
CA VAL A 176 -8.11 -48.26 27.62
C VAL A 176 -9.06 -47.07 27.60
N ASN A 177 -10.26 -47.23 28.17
CA ASN A 177 -11.23 -46.16 28.35
C ASN A 177 -11.12 -45.63 29.79
N ASN A 178 -10.72 -44.37 29.94
CA ASN A 178 -10.56 -43.71 31.24
C ASN A 178 -11.48 -42.49 31.36
N ALA A 179 -12.31 -42.49 32.40
CA ALA A 179 -13.04 -41.32 32.91
C ALA A 179 -12.73 -41.07 34.40
N GLY A 180 -11.96 -41.96 35.03
CA GLY A 180 -11.49 -41.88 36.41
C GLY A 180 -9.99 -41.51 36.48
N ILE A 181 -9.28 -42.12 37.42
CA ILE A 181 -7.85 -41.90 37.62
C ILE A 181 -7.07 -43.17 37.29
N ILE A 182 -6.07 -43.04 36.42
CA ILE A 182 -4.98 -43.99 36.24
C ILE A 182 -3.70 -43.28 36.69
N ARG A 183 -2.99 -43.85 37.67
CA ARG A 183 -1.81 -43.20 38.25
C ARG A 183 -0.70 -44.17 38.57
N SER A 184 0.52 -43.89 38.12
CA SER A 184 1.71 -44.44 38.77
C SER A 184 2.35 -43.43 39.73
N THR A 185 2.93 -43.94 40.81
CA THR A 185 3.70 -43.17 41.79
C THR A 185 5.08 -43.78 41.97
N VAL A 186 6.00 -43.03 42.55
CA VAL A 186 7.32 -43.53 42.95
C VAL A 186 7.66 -43.01 44.34
N ASN A 187 8.54 -43.71 45.04
CA ASN A 187 9.06 -43.25 46.31
C ASN A 187 10.00 -42.04 46.09
N PRO A 188 10.16 -41.16 47.09
CA PRO A 188 11.07 -40.03 46.99
C PRO A 188 12.50 -40.47 46.60
N GLY A 189 13.04 -39.86 45.54
CA GLY A 189 14.39 -40.16 45.05
C GLY A 189 14.51 -41.38 44.12
N SER A 190 13.40 -42.06 43.80
CA SER A 190 13.40 -43.17 42.85
C SER A 190 13.67 -42.70 41.41
N THR A 191 14.33 -43.57 40.64
CA THR A 191 14.56 -43.42 39.19
C THR A 191 13.71 -44.39 38.37
N SER A 192 12.67 -44.98 38.97
CA SER A 192 11.82 -45.97 38.29
C SER A 192 11.15 -45.38 37.06
N SER A 193 11.14 -46.17 35.97
CA SER A 193 10.41 -45.89 34.75
C SER A 193 8.93 -46.27 34.92
N SER A 194 8.24 -45.60 35.85
CA SER A 194 6.84 -45.90 36.17
C SER A 194 5.90 -44.95 35.43
N ASP A 195 5.04 -45.52 34.59
CA ASP A 195 4.18 -44.75 33.68
C ASP A 195 2.68 -44.96 33.98
N GLY A 196 1.83 -44.04 33.54
CA GLY A 196 0.39 -44.17 33.71
C GLY A 196 -0.15 -45.35 32.90
N VAL A 197 0.14 -45.33 31.60
CA VAL A 197 -0.12 -46.44 30.67
C VAL A 197 1.16 -46.74 29.90
N ASP A 198 1.59 -47.99 29.91
CA ASP A 198 2.77 -48.43 29.16
C ASP A 198 2.38 -49.54 28.18
N ALA A 199 2.34 -49.20 26.89
CA ALA A 199 2.03 -50.12 25.81
C ALA A 199 3.16 -51.12 25.54
N GLN A 200 4.36 -50.94 26.13
CA GLN A 200 5.53 -51.77 25.85
C GLN A 200 5.76 -51.84 24.32
N ALA A 201 5.98 -53.04 23.79
CA ALA A 201 6.06 -53.29 22.35
C ALA A 201 4.69 -53.63 21.69
N ASN A 202 3.58 -53.55 22.42
CA ASN A 202 2.27 -53.91 21.89
C ASN A 202 1.70 -52.79 21.01
N SER A 203 1.49 -53.11 19.73
CA SER A 203 0.92 -52.19 18.74
C SER A 203 -0.61 -52.27 18.68
N GLY A 204 -1.25 -51.22 18.15
CA GLY A 204 -2.69 -51.14 17.91
C GLY A 204 -3.50 -50.65 19.11
N ILE A 205 -2.84 -50.15 20.15
CA ILE A 205 -3.49 -49.70 21.38
C ILE A 205 -4.33 -48.45 21.12
N THR A 206 -5.51 -48.39 21.74
CA THR A 206 -6.36 -47.20 21.78
C THR A 206 -6.56 -46.75 23.22
N VAL A 207 -6.23 -45.49 23.52
CA VAL A 207 -6.45 -44.86 24.83
C VAL A 207 -7.46 -43.74 24.68
N ASN A 208 -8.61 -43.87 25.32
CA ASN A 208 -9.67 -42.86 25.36
C ASN A 208 -9.75 -42.25 26.75
N ASN A 209 -9.21 -41.05 26.94
CA ASN A 209 -9.33 -40.27 28.16
C ASN A 209 -10.49 -39.26 28.02
N THR A 210 -11.50 -39.37 28.88
CA THR A 210 -12.79 -38.69 28.75
C THR A 210 -13.23 -38.03 30.05
N GLY A 211 -14.19 -37.10 29.99
CA GLY A 211 -14.70 -36.40 31.18
C GLY A 211 -13.59 -35.65 31.93
N THR A 212 -13.49 -35.85 33.25
CA THR A 212 -12.40 -35.34 34.09
C THR A 212 -11.30 -36.38 34.30
N GLY A 213 -11.15 -37.32 33.35
CA GLY A 213 -10.21 -38.42 33.45
C GLY A 213 -8.77 -37.93 33.58
N LEU A 214 -8.02 -38.54 34.50
CA LEU A 214 -6.59 -38.29 34.70
C LEU A 214 -5.80 -39.56 34.38
N ILE A 215 -4.83 -39.43 33.47
CA ILE A 215 -3.75 -40.40 33.28
C ILE A 215 -2.47 -39.71 33.72
N GLN A 216 -1.85 -40.20 34.78
CA GLN A 216 -0.64 -39.61 35.35
C GLN A 216 0.43 -40.67 35.53
N GLY A 217 1.61 -40.46 34.94
CA GLY A 217 2.78 -41.26 35.27
C GLY A 217 3.74 -40.52 36.19
N ALA A 218 4.44 -41.27 37.03
CA ALA A 218 5.58 -40.73 37.75
C ALA A 218 6.71 -40.29 36.79
N ARG A 219 6.87 -40.99 35.66
CA ARG A 219 7.70 -40.59 34.52
C ARG A 219 6.84 -40.03 33.38
N HIS A 220 6.26 -40.87 32.52
CA HIS A 220 5.38 -40.46 31.41
C HIS A 220 3.91 -40.79 31.66
N GLY A 221 3.02 -39.93 31.17
CA GLY A 221 1.58 -40.23 31.21
C GLY A 221 1.26 -41.51 30.43
N ILE A 222 1.70 -41.58 29.17
CA ILE A 222 1.59 -42.74 28.29
C ILE A 222 2.96 -43.01 27.65
N THR A 223 3.36 -44.28 27.57
CA THR A 223 4.57 -44.68 26.85
C THR A 223 4.41 -45.98 26.05
N GLY A 224 5.39 -46.29 25.20
CA GLY A 224 5.46 -47.48 24.34
C GLY A 224 6.52 -47.31 23.25
N GLY A 225 6.64 -48.29 22.35
CA GLY A 225 7.54 -48.22 21.20
C GLY A 225 7.70 -49.55 20.46
N PRO A 226 8.15 -49.60 19.19
CA PRO A 226 8.40 -50.87 18.52
C PRO A 226 9.55 -51.64 19.17
N ASP A 227 9.44 -52.97 19.16
CA ASP A 227 10.60 -53.82 19.43
C ASP A 227 11.64 -53.62 18.31
N THR A 228 12.86 -53.29 18.69
CA THR A 228 13.99 -53.02 17.78
C THR A 228 14.44 -54.24 16.99
N ALA A 229 14.01 -55.45 17.38
CA ALA A 229 14.21 -56.69 16.62
C ALA A 229 13.14 -56.93 15.53
N THR A 230 12.08 -56.14 15.49
CA THR A 230 10.99 -56.26 14.50
C THR A 230 11.20 -55.36 13.29
N ASP A 231 10.24 -55.34 12.36
CA ASP A 231 10.28 -54.45 11.21
C ASP A 231 10.00 -52.99 11.55
N GLY A 232 9.78 -52.68 12.83
CA GLY A 232 9.60 -51.35 13.39
C GLY A 232 8.17 -50.83 13.37
N THR A 233 7.19 -51.65 13.00
CA THR A 233 5.78 -51.24 12.95
C THR A 233 5.19 -51.08 14.35
N PHE A 234 4.73 -49.88 14.67
CA PHE A 234 4.06 -49.57 15.94
C PHE A 234 2.95 -48.55 15.72
N THR A 235 1.80 -48.75 16.37
CA THR A 235 0.66 -47.83 16.26
C THR A 235 0.00 -47.63 17.61
N LEU A 236 -0.36 -46.37 17.88
CA LEU A 236 -1.06 -45.96 19.10
C LEU A 236 -2.07 -44.87 18.73
N SER A 237 -3.29 -44.98 19.26
CA SER A 237 -4.31 -43.93 19.16
C SER A 237 -4.65 -43.39 20.55
N VAL A 238 -4.59 -42.06 20.70
CA VAL A 238 -4.93 -41.37 21.96
C VAL A 238 -6.00 -40.32 21.69
N ASN A 239 -7.15 -40.46 22.36
CA ASN A 239 -8.23 -39.47 22.36
C ASN A 239 -8.32 -38.84 23.76
N ASN A 240 -7.91 -37.59 23.90
CA ASN A 240 -7.99 -36.84 25.15
C ASN A 240 -9.08 -35.77 25.04
N SER A 241 -10.23 -36.02 25.65
CA SER A 241 -11.41 -35.17 25.55
C SER A 241 -11.26 -33.87 26.35
N ALA A 242 -12.09 -32.87 26.05
CA ALA A 242 -12.16 -31.64 26.83
C ALA A 242 -12.42 -31.96 28.32
N GLY A 243 -11.62 -31.34 29.20
CA GLY A 243 -11.65 -31.56 30.65
C GLY A 243 -10.75 -32.69 31.17
N ALA A 244 -10.23 -33.55 30.27
CA ALA A 244 -9.36 -34.67 30.63
C ALA A 244 -7.88 -34.27 30.58
N THR A 245 -7.05 -34.93 31.40
CA THR A 245 -5.63 -34.63 31.55
C THR A 245 -4.77 -35.87 31.38
N ILE A 246 -3.70 -35.75 30.59
CA ILE A 246 -2.60 -36.71 30.50
C ILE A 246 -1.33 -36.00 30.97
N GLN A 247 -0.61 -36.57 31.94
CA GLN A 247 0.52 -35.91 32.57
C GLN A 247 1.70 -36.85 32.86
N GLY A 248 2.89 -36.46 32.41
CA GLY A 248 4.16 -36.96 32.91
C GLY A 248 4.69 -36.06 34.02
N MET A 249 5.12 -36.63 35.14
CA MET A 249 5.63 -35.87 36.30
C MET A 249 7.15 -35.69 36.29
N ASN A 250 7.87 -36.60 35.62
CA ASN A 250 9.31 -36.56 35.37
C ASN A 250 9.63 -37.09 33.95
N GLY A 251 8.88 -36.61 32.97
CA GLY A 251 8.93 -37.06 31.59
C GLY A 251 7.75 -36.47 30.81
N SER A 252 7.61 -36.93 29.58
CA SER A 252 6.61 -36.45 28.64
C SER A 252 5.18 -36.83 29.00
N GLY A 253 4.20 -36.04 28.54
CA GLY A 253 2.79 -36.41 28.64
C GLY A 253 2.53 -37.72 27.89
N ILE A 254 3.02 -37.79 26.66
CA ILE A 254 3.06 -38.99 25.82
C ILE A 254 4.48 -39.14 25.29
N ASN A 255 5.09 -40.32 25.44
CA ASN A 255 6.45 -40.63 25.00
C ASN A 255 6.48 -41.96 24.24
N ILE A 256 6.65 -41.93 22.92
CA ILE A 256 6.77 -43.14 22.11
C ILE A 256 8.17 -43.18 21.50
N ASP A 257 8.96 -44.12 21.98
CA ASP A 257 10.32 -44.34 21.49
C ASP A 257 10.23 -45.19 20.22
N GLY A 258 10.99 -44.86 19.18
CA GLY A 258 11.10 -45.73 18.01
C GLY A 258 12.12 -45.23 17.01
N PHE A 259 12.02 -45.64 15.74
CA PHE A 259 13.20 -45.50 14.86
C PHE A 259 12.94 -45.42 13.35
N ASN A 260 11.69 -45.29 12.91
CA ASN A 260 11.39 -45.28 11.48
C ASN A 260 9.97 -44.77 11.17
N ALA A 261 9.68 -44.66 9.87
CA ALA A 261 8.39 -44.19 9.34
C ALA A 261 7.18 -45.12 9.55
N LYS A 262 7.35 -46.33 10.09
CA LYS A 262 6.25 -47.29 10.35
C LYS A 262 5.70 -47.21 11.77
N GLU A 263 6.33 -46.39 12.60
CA GLU A 263 5.77 -45.97 13.88
C GLU A 263 4.83 -44.79 13.63
N VAL A 264 3.54 -44.97 13.92
CA VAL A 264 2.50 -43.97 13.65
C VAL A 264 1.61 -43.79 14.88
N VAL A 265 1.66 -42.60 15.48
CA VAL A 265 0.86 -42.23 16.65
C VAL A 265 -0.23 -41.24 16.21
N THR A 266 -1.49 -41.50 16.56
CA THR A 266 -2.61 -40.60 16.27
C THR A 266 -3.14 -40.00 17.56
N ILE A 267 -3.17 -38.68 17.66
CA ILE A 267 -3.57 -37.94 18.86
C ILE A 267 -4.71 -36.97 18.52
N VAL A 268 -5.85 -37.13 19.17
CA VAL A 268 -6.93 -36.13 19.15
C VAL A 268 -7.01 -35.53 20.56
N ASN A 269 -6.59 -34.27 20.69
CA ASN A 269 -6.55 -33.58 21.97
C ASN A 269 -7.50 -32.38 22.00
N ALA A 270 -8.51 -32.45 22.86
CA ALA A 270 -9.35 -31.34 23.27
C ALA A 270 -9.15 -30.98 24.76
N GLY A 271 -8.42 -31.82 25.51
CA GLY A 271 -8.07 -31.62 26.91
C GLY A 271 -6.67 -31.05 27.11
N THR A 272 -5.99 -31.52 28.15
CA THR A 272 -4.65 -31.08 28.54
C THR A 272 -3.66 -32.24 28.47
N ILE A 273 -2.55 -32.08 27.76
CA ILE A 273 -1.40 -32.98 27.75
C ILE A 273 -0.18 -32.20 28.25
N VAL A 274 0.47 -32.69 29.30
CA VAL A 274 1.58 -31.97 29.94
C VAL A 274 2.74 -32.92 30.24
N GLY A 275 3.93 -32.57 29.80
CA GLY A 275 5.17 -33.15 30.32
C GLY A 275 5.83 -32.24 31.35
N ASN A 276 6.54 -32.87 32.28
CA ASN A 276 7.35 -32.16 33.28
C ASN A 276 8.69 -32.87 33.40
N GLY A 277 9.78 -32.25 32.96
CA GLY A 277 11.13 -32.79 33.09
C GLY A 277 11.74 -32.35 34.42
N VAL A 278 11.96 -33.30 35.34
CA VAL A 278 12.78 -33.08 36.55
C VAL A 278 14.23 -33.50 36.29
N THR A 279 14.41 -34.57 35.51
CA THR A 279 15.73 -35.12 35.16
C THR A 279 15.98 -35.20 33.64
N GLY A 280 15.03 -34.77 32.80
CA GLY A 280 15.08 -34.79 31.33
C GLY A 280 14.31 -33.64 30.68
N ASP A 281 13.93 -33.82 29.42
CA ASP A 281 13.23 -32.89 28.49
C ASP A 281 11.78 -32.56 28.85
N GLY A 282 10.97 -33.55 29.23
CA GLY A 282 9.65 -33.28 29.83
C GLY A 282 8.60 -32.74 28.86
N ASP A 283 8.54 -33.30 27.66
CA ASP A 283 7.74 -32.78 26.56
C ASP A 283 6.23 -33.00 26.70
N GLY A 284 5.42 -32.16 26.06
CA GLY A 284 4.00 -32.47 25.96
C GLY A 284 3.77 -33.80 25.24
N VAL A 285 4.33 -33.92 24.04
CA VAL A 285 4.34 -35.13 23.21
C VAL A 285 5.73 -35.32 22.64
N ASP A 286 6.30 -36.51 22.86
CA ASP A 286 7.55 -36.98 22.29
C ASP A 286 7.28 -38.27 21.51
N VAL A 287 7.53 -38.26 20.21
CA VAL A 287 7.36 -39.42 19.31
C VAL A 287 8.48 -39.43 18.28
N ASP A 288 9.43 -40.34 18.41
CA ASP A 288 10.55 -40.47 17.46
C ASP A 288 10.06 -40.68 16.01
N GLY A 289 8.95 -41.40 15.84
CA GLY A 289 8.33 -41.73 14.56
C GLY A 289 7.40 -40.64 13.97
N ILE A 290 6.27 -41.05 13.40
CA ILE A 290 5.30 -40.17 12.75
C ILE A 290 4.12 -39.89 13.69
N VAL A 291 3.66 -38.64 13.73
CA VAL A 291 2.44 -38.26 14.45
C VAL A 291 1.34 -37.74 13.51
N ASN A 292 0.08 -37.99 13.88
CA ASN A 292 -1.09 -37.27 13.39
C ASN A 292 -1.82 -36.62 14.56
N ILE A 293 -1.58 -35.33 14.80
CA ILE A 293 -2.18 -34.56 15.90
C ILE A 293 -3.33 -33.69 15.36
N THR A 294 -4.49 -33.79 16.01
CA THR A 294 -5.53 -32.75 15.96
C THR A 294 -5.69 -32.17 17.36
N ASN A 295 -5.21 -30.93 17.56
CA ASN A 295 -5.21 -30.26 18.85
C ASN A 295 -6.18 -29.07 18.86
N SER A 296 -7.23 -29.16 19.66
CA SER A 296 -8.08 -28.03 20.06
C SER A 296 -7.93 -27.67 21.55
N GLY A 297 -7.15 -28.46 22.30
CA GLY A 297 -6.85 -28.25 23.72
C GLY A 297 -5.45 -27.65 23.95
N THR A 298 -4.81 -28.09 25.02
CA THR A 298 -3.44 -27.67 25.39
C THR A 298 -2.48 -28.84 25.33
N ILE A 299 -1.34 -28.66 24.66
CA ILE A 299 -0.17 -29.52 24.74
C ILE A 299 0.99 -28.66 25.26
N ARG A 300 1.64 -29.08 26.34
CA ARG A 300 2.65 -28.26 27.02
C ARG A 300 3.83 -29.08 27.54
N GLY A 301 5.03 -28.75 27.09
CA GLY A 301 6.26 -29.07 27.83
C GLY A 301 6.44 -28.00 28.90
N ALA A 302 6.27 -28.35 30.18
CA ALA A 302 6.21 -27.34 31.24
C ALA A 302 7.58 -26.94 31.79
N ARG A 303 8.57 -27.83 31.67
CA ARG A 303 9.95 -27.63 32.11
C ARG A 303 10.82 -28.79 31.61
N ALA A 304 12.11 -28.51 31.41
CA ALA A 304 13.16 -29.52 31.28
C ALA A 304 14.26 -29.28 32.33
N ASN A 305 15.15 -30.26 32.51
CA ASN A 305 16.36 -30.12 33.33
C ASN A 305 17.63 -30.18 32.47
N ASN A 306 18.19 -29.00 32.16
CA ASN A 306 19.35 -28.84 31.25
C ASN A 306 19.14 -29.47 29.87
N ASP A 307 17.89 -29.51 29.42
CA ASP A 307 17.48 -30.07 28.14
C ASP A 307 16.53 -29.11 27.40
N VAL A 308 16.03 -29.55 26.26
CA VAL A 308 14.96 -28.87 25.52
C VAL A 308 13.60 -29.34 26.08
N SER A 309 12.68 -28.40 26.28
CA SER A 309 11.29 -28.67 26.66
C SER A 309 10.40 -28.28 25.50
N GLU A 310 9.75 -29.27 24.93
CA GLU A 310 8.93 -29.15 23.75
C GLU A 310 7.44 -29.26 24.08
N GLY A 311 6.62 -28.45 23.41
CA GLY A 311 5.21 -28.79 23.28
C GLY A 311 5.06 -30.13 22.57
N VAL A 312 5.68 -30.26 21.40
CA VAL A 312 5.67 -31.47 20.58
C VAL A 312 7.06 -31.68 19.96
N THR A 313 7.68 -32.84 20.13
CA THR A 313 8.86 -33.26 19.36
C THR A 313 8.53 -34.53 18.58
N VAL A 314 8.71 -34.50 17.25
CA VAL A 314 8.32 -35.63 16.38
C VAL A 314 9.18 -35.82 15.13
N GLY A 315 9.32 -37.07 14.68
CA GLY A 315 9.95 -37.45 13.41
C GLY A 315 9.17 -37.06 12.15
N GLY A 316 7.97 -36.52 12.27
CA GLY A 316 7.20 -35.94 11.17
C GLY A 316 5.69 -36.24 11.24
N GLY A 317 4.98 -36.00 10.13
CA GLY A 317 3.55 -36.30 9.99
C GLY A 317 2.66 -35.06 9.90
N THR A 318 1.46 -35.10 10.47
CA THR A 318 0.48 -33.99 10.36
C THR A 318 0.13 -33.44 11.73
N ILE A 319 0.22 -32.12 11.91
CA ILE A 319 -0.19 -31.42 13.12
C ILE A 319 -1.20 -30.34 12.73
N VAL A 320 -2.44 -30.47 13.18
CA VAL A 320 -3.49 -29.45 13.04
C VAL A 320 -3.77 -28.86 14.41
N ASN A 321 -3.38 -27.62 14.63
CA ASN A 321 -3.53 -26.91 15.90
C ASN A 321 -4.54 -25.77 15.79
N SER A 322 -5.66 -25.88 16.50
CA SER A 322 -6.57 -24.77 16.79
C SER A 322 -6.54 -24.34 18.26
N GLY A 323 -5.83 -25.09 19.10
CA GLY A 323 -5.63 -24.80 20.52
C GLY A 323 -4.26 -24.20 20.81
N THR A 324 -3.60 -24.71 21.84
CA THR A 324 -2.32 -24.21 22.35
C THR A 324 -1.27 -25.32 22.35
N ILE A 325 -0.11 -25.06 21.75
CA ILE A 325 1.10 -25.87 21.85
C ILE A 325 2.24 -24.99 22.36
N VAL A 326 2.83 -25.34 23.51
CA VAL A 326 3.88 -24.50 24.13
C VAL A 326 5.00 -25.35 24.71
N GLY A 327 6.24 -24.97 24.42
CA GLY A 327 7.41 -25.40 25.19
C GLY A 327 7.88 -24.30 26.12
N GLU A 328 7.75 -24.55 27.41
CA GLU A 328 8.22 -23.69 28.50
C GLU A 328 9.43 -24.31 29.18
N ASN A 329 10.34 -23.47 29.63
CA ASN A 329 11.47 -23.87 30.42
C ASN A 329 11.79 -22.87 31.54
N THR A 330 12.24 -23.37 32.68
CA THR A 330 12.82 -22.53 33.74
C THR A 330 14.20 -22.01 33.33
N PRO A 331 14.73 -20.94 33.95
CA PRO A 331 16.03 -20.40 33.59
C PRO A 331 17.13 -21.48 33.61
N GLY A 332 17.71 -21.80 32.44
CA GLY A 332 18.77 -22.80 32.29
C GLY A 332 18.59 -23.76 31.11
N GLY A 333 17.38 -23.92 30.55
CA GLY A 333 17.13 -24.77 29.38
C GLY A 333 16.38 -24.08 28.23
N ILE A 334 16.17 -24.82 27.13
CA ILE A 334 15.57 -24.33 25.88
C ILE A 334 14.08 -24.70 25.86
N GLY A 335 13.19 -23.81 25.39
CA GLY A 335 11.76 -24.06 25.26
C GLY A 335 11.28 -23.86 23.83
N ARG A 336 10.73 -24.91 23.20
CA ARG A 336 10.29 -24.94 21.80
C ARG A 336 8.81 -25.32 21.67
N GLY A 337 8.10 -24.68 20.75
CA GLY A 337 6.71 -25.07 20.48
C GLY A 337 6.64 -26.47 19.87
N ILE A 338 7.21 -26.61 18.68
CA ILE A 338 7.31 -27.87 17.93
C ILE A 338 8.76 -28.06 17.47
N THR A 339 9.32 -29.23 17.77
CA THR A 339 10.54 -29.73 17.15
C THR A 339 10.18 -30.83 16.14
N LEU A 340 10.68 -30.70 14.91
CA LEU A 340 10.62 -31.75 13.90
C LEU A 340 12.01 -32.39 13.80
N ALA A 341 12.15 -33.57 14.40
CA ALA A 341 13.39 -34.31 14.52
C ALA A 341 13.09 -35.81 14.52
N GLY A 342 13.77 -36.58 13.69
CA GLY A 342 13.82 -38.02 13.87
C GLY A 342 14.78 -38.39 15.01
N VAL A 343 15.15 -39.65 15.07
CA VAL A 343 15.94 -40.21 16.17
C VAL A 343 17.30 -39.53 16.35
N ASP A 344 17.69 -39.36 17.61
CA ASP A 344 18.96 -38.81 18.07
C ASP A 344 19.81 -39.81 18.89
N LYS A 345 19.29 -41.01 19.17
CA LYS A 345 19.99 -42.10 19.87
C LYS A 345 19.85 -43.42 19.09
N ASP A 346 20.94 -44.16 18.96
CA ASP A 346 20.89 -45.48 18.32
C ASP A 346 19.87 -46.38 19.04
N PRO A 347 18.88 -46.97 18.34
CA PRO A 347 17.77 -47.65 18.98
C PRO A 347 18.20 -48.90 19.76
N ILE A 348 19.35 -49.48 19.43
CA ILE A 348 19.89 -50.71 20.04
C ILE A 348 20.85 -50.37 21.18
N THR A 349 21.86 -49.56 20.91
CA THR A 349 22.96 -49.24 21.84
C THR A 349 22.64 -48.07 22.77
N LYS A 350 21.58 -47.30 22.45
CA LYS A 350 21.18 -46.07 23.14
C LYS A 350 22.26 -44.99 23.16
N ALA A 351 23.30 -45.15 22.33
CA ALA A 351 24.36 -44.17 22.18
C ALA A 351 23.87 -42.98 21.34
N PRO A 352 24.28 -41.74 21.64
CA PRO A 352 23.93 -40.59 20.82
C PRO A 352 24.36 -40.77 19.35
N ILE A 353 23.48 -40.41 18.42
CA ILE A 353 23.73 -40.35 16.99
C ILE A 353 23.36 -38.95 16.46
N PRO A 354 23.88 -38.53 15.29
CA PRO A 354 23.39 -37.32 14.65
C PRO A 354 21.88 -37.43 14.39
N VAL A 355 21.14 -36.37 14.73
CA VAL A 355 19.70 -36.29 14.50
C VAL A 355 19.37 -36.57 13.02
N GLN A 356 18.53 -37.57 12.77
CA GLN A 356 18.30 -38.13 11.43
C GLN A 356 17.36 -37.31 10.52
N GLY A 357 16.79 -36.21 11.02
CA GLY A 357 15.77 -35.42 10.31
C GLY A 357 14.44 -36.16 10.20
N ILE A 358 13.47 -35.59 9.47
CA ILE A 358 12.10 -36.14 9.40
C ILE A 358 11.99 -37.43 8.55
N TYR A 359 11.02 -38.29 8.86
CA TYR A 359 10.77 -39.58 8.18
C TYR A 359 9.67 -39.53 7.10
N THR A 360 8.93 -38.43 6.99
CA THR A 360 7.87 -38.24 5.98
C THR A 360 7.65 -36.76 5.68
N ASN A 361 6.93 -36.47 4.58
CA ASN A 361 6.44 -35.11 4.31
C ASN A 361 5.57 -34.65 5.48
N THR A 362 5.92 -33.51 6.04
CA THR A 362 5.33 -33.03 7.29
C THR A 362 4.52 -31.78 7.07
N THR A 363 3.31 -31.71 7.64
CA THR A 363 2.40 -30.56 7.52
C THR A 363 1.98 -30.07 8.89
N ILE A 364 2.18 -28.78 9.15
CA ILE A 364 1.70 -28.08 10.34
C ILE A 364 0.68 -27.04 9.89
N VAL A 365 -0.57 -27.16 10.35
CA VAL A 365 -1.62 -26.16 10.14
C VAL A 365 -1.97 -25.54 11.48
N ASN A 366 -1.71 -24.25 11.63
CA ASN A 366 -1.98 -23.51 12.86
C ASN A 366 -3.09 -22.48 12.67
N SER A 367 -4.11 -22.53 13.52
CA SER A 367 -5.12 -21.49 13.70
C SER A 367 -5.26 -21.05 15.16
N GLY A 368 -4.41 -21.61 16.06
CA GLY A 368 -4.31 -21.27 17.48
C GLY A 368 -2.94 -20.71 17.83
N LEU A 369 -2.41 -21.05 19.01
CA LEU A 369 -1.08 -20.64 19.47
C LEU A 369 -0.07 -21.79 19.37
N ILE A 370 1.09 -21.52 18.75
CA ILE A 370 2.30 -22.32 18.90
C ILE A 370 3.41 -21.40 19.42
N ARG A 371 4.01 -21.74 20.55
CA ARG A 371 5.01 -20.89 21.22
C ARG A 371 6.22 -21.66 21.72
N GLY A 372 7.41 -21.17 21.41
CA GLY A 372 8.64 -21.56 22.10
C GLY A 372 9.12 -20.43 23.01
N GLN A 373 9.18 -20.64 24.33
CA GLN A 373 9.47 -19.56 25.28
C GLN A 373 10.86 -18.94 25.11
N SER A 374 11.87 -19.74 24.74
CA SER A 374 13.27 -19.30 24.67
C SER A 374 13.98 -19.69 23.38
N ASP A 375 13.24 -20.24 22.41
CA ASP A 375 13.73 -20.65 21.10
C ASP A 375 12.58 -20.61 20.08
N SER A 376 12.48 -21.54 19.13
CA SER A 376 11.49 -21.45 18.04
C SER A 376 10.06 -21.90 18.43
N ALA A 377 9.05 -21.30 17.79
CA ALA A 377 7.72 -21.90 17.72
C ALA A 377 7.77 -23.21 16.92
N ILE A 378 8.52 -23.23 15.82
CA ILE A 378 8.75 -24.42 14.99
C ILE A 378 10.24 -24.49 14.65
N ALA A 379 10.89 -25.59 15.03
CA ALA A 379 12.27 -25.89 14.68
C ALA A 379 12.36 -27.22 13.95
N VAL A 380 12.87 -27.21 12.72
CA VAL A 380 13.25 -28.43 12.00
C VAL A 380 14.73 -28.69 12.23
N THR A 381 15.06 -29.87 12.71
CA THR A 381 16.45 -30.24 13.02
C THR A 381 16.87 -31.52 12.29
N GLY A 382 18.17 -31.81 12.30
CA GLY A 382 18.76 -32.92 11.56
C GLY A 382 19.24 -32.56 10.15
N GLY A 383 19.84 -33.56 9.49
CA GLY A 383 20.39 -33.41 8.13
C GLY A 383 19.30 -33.34 7.05
N ARG A 384 19.62 -32.69 5.91
CA ARG A 384 18.73 -32.63 4.76
C ARG A 384 18.38 -34.04 4.27
N ASN A 385 17.11 -34.27 4.01
CA ASN A 385 16.63 -35.51 3.38
C ASN A 385 15.61 -35.20 2.26
N ALA A 386 14.97 -36.23 1.71
CA ALA A 386 14.09 -36.11 0.54
C ALA A 386 12.69 -35.56 0.87
N PHE A 387 12.36 -35.38 2.14
CA PHE A 387 11.05 -34.95 2.58
C PHE A 387 10.97 -33.43 2.74
N THR A 388 9.75 -32.92 2.63
CA THR A 388 9.46 -31.48 2.72
C THR A 388 8.64 -31.14 3.95
N VAL A 389 8.78 -29.90 4.44
CA VAL A 389 7.97 -29.35 5.53
C VAL A 389 7.03 -28.28 5.01
N THR A 390 5.73 -28.38 5.33
CA THR A 390 4.74 -27.35 5.04
C THR A 390 4.21 -26.76 6.34
N VAL A 391 4.33 -25.46 6.53
CA VAL A 391 3.78 -24.71 7.67
C VAL A 391 2.74 -23.74 7.14
N ILE A 392 1.49 -23.86 7.58
CA ILE A 392 0.39 -22.96 7.23
C ILE A 392 -0.11 -22.31 8.51
N ASN A 393 0.23 -21.04 8.72
CA ASN A 393 -0.33 -20.22 9.79
C ASN A 393 -1.57 -19.48 9.26
N GLN A 394 -2.75 -19.93 9.66
CA GLN A 394 -4.04 -19.32 9.27
C GLN A 394 -4.21 -17.93 9.89
N ALA A 395 -5.22 -17.18 9.46
CA ALA A 395 -5.43 -15.78 9.86
C ALA A 395 -5.56 -15.56 11.37
N SER A 396 -6.10 -16.52 12.12
CA SER A 396 -6.19 -16.47 13.59
C SER A 396 -4.97 -17.06 14.30
N GLY A 397 -4.06 -17.70 13.56
CA GLY A 397 -2.91 -18.39 14.09
C GLY A 397 -1.80 -17.45 14.55
N VAL A 398 -1.19 -17.79 15.68
CA VAL A 398 -0.03 -17.10 16.25
C VAL A 398 1.12 -18.08 16.37
N LEU A 399 2.26 -17.73 15.76
CA LEU A 399 3.56 -18.34 16.01
C LEU A 399 4.41 -17.34 16.79
N GLU A 400 4.90 -17.73 17.97
CA GLU A 400 5.69 -16.88 18.86
C GLU A 400 6.97 -17.58 19.33
N GLY A 401 8.10 -16.89 19.31
CA GLY A 401 9.37 -17.43 19.78
C GLY A 401 10.57 -16.64 19.27
N GLY A 402 11.66 -17.33 18.92
CA GLY A 402 12.95 -16.77 18.53
C GLY A 402 13.94 -16.65 19.69
N GLY A 403 13.47 -16.61 20.93
CA GLY A 403 14.36 -16.59 22.10
C GLY A 403 15.42 -15.49 21.99
N ALA A 404 16.67 -15.78 22.38
CA ALA A 404 17.78 -14.84 22.24
C ALA A 404 18.46 -14.86 20.87
N THR A 405 18.40 -15.96 20.10
CA THR A 405 19.23 -16.14 18.89
C THR A 405 18.53 -16.77 17.69
N ALA A 406 17.48 -17.56 17.91
CA ALA A 406 16.80 -18.33 16.87
C ALA A 406 15.71 -17.55 16.17
N ALA A 407 15.19 -18.12 15.09
CA ALA A 407 13.98 -17.63 14.45
C ALA A 407 12.73 -18.26 15.07
N VAL A 408 11.58 -17.60 14.99
CA VAL A 408 10.28 -18.18 15.38
C VAL A 408 9.99 -19.43 14.57
N VAL A 409 10.21 -19.36 13.25
CA VAL A 409 10.14 -20.51 12.33
C VAL A 409 11.53 -20.74 11.76
N ASN A 410 12.12 -21.89 12.09
CA ASN A 410 13.39 -22.37 11.56
C ASN A 410 13.16 -23.67 10.80
N THR A 411 13.36 -23.66 9.48
CA THR A 411 13.08 -24.85 8.63
C THR A 411 14.29 -25.75 8.42
N GLY A 412 15.44 -25.43 9.02
CA GLY A 412 16.61 -26.31 9.00
C GLY A 412 17.12 -26.60 7.59
N ALA A 413 17.49 -27.85 7.33
CA ALA A 413 18.13 -28.25 6.08
C ALA A 413 17.16 -28.78 5.00
N ASN A 414 15.91 -29.04 5.37
CA ASN A 414 14.88 -29.55 4.46
C ASN A 414 14.23 -28.45 3.64
N ASP A 415 13.77 -28.81 2.44
CA ASP A 415 12.97 -27.92 1.61
C ASP A 415 11.62 -27.68 2.31
N ALA A 416 11.21 -26.42 2.41
CA ALA A 416 10.03 -26.05 3.17
C ALA A 416 9.16 -25.00 2.47
N THR A 417 7.86 -25.05 2.75
CA THR A 417 6.89 -24.02 2.37
C THR A 417 6.25 -23.46 3.63
N VAL A 418 6.48 -22.18 3.91
CA VAL A 418 5.86 -21.45 5.01
C VAL A 418 4.85 -20.46 4.44
N VAL A 419 3.56 -20.64 4.76
CA VAL A 419 2.47 -19.75 4.37
C VAL A 419 1.91 -19.07 5.61
N ASN A 420 1.96 -17.75 5.65
CA ASN A 420 1.46 -16.94 6.75
C ASN A 420 0.29 -16.06 6.31
N TYR A 421 -0.87 -16.32 6.90
CA TYR A 421 -2.05 -15.46 6.89
C TYR A 421 -2.26 -14.75 8.24
N GLY A 422 -1.66 -15.26 9.32
CA GLY A 422 -1.81 -14.77 10.69
C GLY A 422 -0.57 -14.04 11.20
N THR A 423 -0.24 -14.23 12.48
CA THR A 423 0.86 -13.53 13.15
C THR A 423 2.07 -14.43 13.35
N ILE A 424 3.25 -13.95 12.94
CA ILE A 424 4.56 -14.47 13.37
C ILE A 424 5.27 -13.37 14.15
N THR A 425 5.54 -13.58 15.44
CA THR A 425 6.19 -12.58 16.29
C THR A 425 7.44 -13.13 16.94
N ALA A 426 8.58 -12.51 16.64
CA ALA A 426 9.84 -12.77 17.30
C ALA A 426 9.92 -12.05 18.65
N ASP A 427 10.48 -12.73 19.64
CA ASP A 427 10.72 -12.24 20.98
C ASP A 427 12.04 -11.45 21.02
N GLN A 428 13.10 -11.98 21.63
CA GLN A 428 14.32 -11.20 21.89
C GLN A 428 15.31 -11.19 20.71
N SER A 429 15.32 -12.23 19.88
CA SER A 429 16.29 -12.39 18.78
C SER A 429 16.06 -11.42 17.64
N GLY A 430 14.84 -10.90 17.52
CA GLY A 430 14.40 -10.12 16.38
C GLY A 430 14.28 -10.91 15.07
N LYS A 431 14.34 -12.25 15.07
CA LYS A 431 14.23 -13.08 13.85
C LYS A 431 12.89 -13.81 13.79
N ALA A 432 12.07 -13.50 12.79
CA ALA A 432 10.78 -14.15 12.59
C ALA A 432 10.92 -15.48 11.82
N VAL A 433 11.64 -15.46 10.70
CA VAL A 433 11.77 -16.66 9.83
C VAL A 433 13.21 -16.83 9.37
N ASP A 434 13.74 -18.04 9.53
CA ASP A 434 14.98 -18.48 8.89
C ASP A 434 14.73 -19.79 8.13
N LEU A 435 14.87 -19.73 6.81
CA LEU A 435 14.60 -20.88 5.95
C LEU A 435 15.78 -21.87 5.84
N GLY A 436 16.90 -21.59 6.52
CA GLY A 436 18.03 -22.51 6.63
C GLY A 436 18.66 -22.87 5.28
N SER A 437 19.15 -24.11 5.12
CA SER A 437 19.86 -24.52 3.90
C SER A 437 19.00 -25.20 2.84
N GLY A 438 17.72 -25.41 3.13
CA GLY A 438 16.73 -25.94 2.19
C GLY A 438 16.35 -24.93 1.10
N ASN A 439 15.88 -25.44 -0.04
CA ASN A 439 15.32 -24.62 -1.10
C ASN A 439 13.85 -24.36 -0.80
N SER A 440 13.59 -23.29 -0.07
CA SER A 440 12.30 -23.08 0.60
C SER A 440 11.52 -21.89 0.03
N SER A 441 10.26 -21.74 0.44
CA SER A 441 9.43 -20.60 0.07
C SER A 441 8.70 -20.04 1.28
N LEU A 442 8.78 -18.72 1.46
CA LEU A 442 7.94 -17.96 2.41
C LEU A 442 6.87 -17.20 1.63
N GLN A 443 5.60 -17.36 2.02
CA GLN A 443 4.46 -16.66 1.46
C GLN A 443 3.73 -15.90 2.57
N ILE A 444 3.63 -14.58 2.45
CA ILE A 444 2.88 -13.71 3.37
C ILE A 444 1.65 -13.22 2.61
N LEU A 445 0.48 -13.73 2.98
CA LEU A 445 -0.73 -13.64 2.18
C LEU A 445 -1.91 -13.07 2.98
N GLY A 446 -2.74 -12.26 2.34
CA GLY A 446 -3.95 -11.70 2.93
C GLY A 446 -3.69 -10.49 3.85
N GLY A 447 -4.75 -9.71 4.11
CA GLY A 447 -4.65 -8.43 4.83
C GLY A 447 -4.47 -8.53 6.34
N ALA A 448 -4.58 -9.73 6.92
CA ALA A 448 -4.41 -9.96 8.35
C ALA A 448 -2.99 -10.42 8.73
N ALA A 449 -2.14 -10.69 7.75
CA ALA A 449 -0.80 -11.23 8.01
C ALA A 449 0.08 -10.19 8.72
N VAL A 450 0.73 -10.61 9.80
CA VAL A 450 1.67 -9.82 10.59
C VAL A 450 2.97 -10.60 10.74
N VAL A 451 4.10 -9.92 10.53
CA VAL A 451 5.44 -10.46 10.79
C VAL A 451 6.24 -9.43 11.57
N ASN A 452 6.60 -9.75 12.80
CA ASN A 452 7.41 -8.92 13.68
C ASN A 452 8.78 -9.58 13.87
N GLY A 453 9.81 -9.06 13.17
CA GLY A 453 11.16 -9.60 13.16
C GLY A 453 11.65 -9.88 11.74
N ASP A 454 12.95 -10.07 11.59
CA ASP A 454 13.66 -10.27 10.32
C ASP A 454 13.29 -11.59 9.65
N VAL A 455 13.33 -11.61 8.33
CA VAL A 455 13.15 -12.81 7.52
C VAL A 455 14.39 -13.08 6.66
N SER A 456 14.87 -14.33 6.69
CA SER A 456 16.03 -14.80 5.96
C SER A 456 15.65 -16.00 5.09
N GLY A 457 16.05 -15.94 3.81
CA GLY A 457 16.01 -17.09 2.91
C GLY A 457 17.03 -18.19 3.24
N GLY A 458 17.91 -17.94 4.21
CA GLY A 458 18.95 -18.85 4.65
C GLY A 458 20.07 -19.02 3.62
N THR A 459 20.71 -20.18 3.55
CA THR A 459 21.78 -20.48 2.58
C THR A 459 21.31 -21.23 1.33
N GLY A 460 20.05 -21.69 1.31
CA GLY A 460 19.43 -22.34 0.15
C GLY A 460 18.93 -21.35 -0.91
N THR A 461 18.35 -21.88 -2.00
CA THR A 461 17.76 -21.06 -3.07
C THR A 461 16.31 -20.72 -2.75
N SER A 462 16.09 -19.97 -1.68
CA SER A 462 14.74 -19.71 -1.16
C SER A 462 14.04 -18.54 -1.87
N THR A 463 12.71 -18.53 -1.84
CA THR A 463 11.87 -17.49 -2.47
C THR A 463 10.92 -16.83 -1.48
N LEU A 464 10.56 -15.57 -1.71
CA LEU A 464 9.60 -14.81 -0.91
C LEU A 464 8.46 -14.29 -1.78
N THR A 465 7.22 -14.46 -1.33
CA THR A 465 6.04 -13.81 -1.90
C THR A 465 5.31 -13.00 -0.82
N ILE A 466 4.98 -11.75 -1.10
CA ILE A 466 4.16 -10.90 -0.24
C ILE A 466 2.95 -10.43 -1.06
N THR A 467 1.73 -10.78 -0.67
CA THR A 467 0.50 -10.39 -1.36
C THR A 467 -0.63 -10.15 -0.35
N PRO A 468 -0.77 -8.91 0.18
CA PRO A 468 -1.84 -8.58 1.12
C PRO A 468 -3.24 -8.68 0.47
N GLY A 469 -3.33 -8.50 -0.84
CA GLY A 469 -4.57 -8.43 -1.60
C GLY A 469 -5.02 -6.99 -1.84
N ALA A 470 -5.80 -6.78 -2.90
CA ALA A 470 -6.29 -5.45 -3.28
C ALA A 470 -7.05 -4.78 -2.12
N GLY A 471 -6.71 -3.53 -1.82
CA GLY A 471 -7.31 -2.76 -0.72
C GLY A 471 -6.73 -3.04 0.67
N ASN A 472 -5.87 -4.07 0.83
CA ASN A 472 -5.21 -4.38 2.08
C ASN A 472 -3.78 -3.81 2.11
N ALA A 473 -3.20 -3.74 3.31
CA ALA A 473 -1.84 -3.28 3.53
C ALA A 473 -1.03 -4.28 4.37
N PHE A 474 0.27 -4.36 4.11
CA PHE A 474 1.27 -5.05 4.94
C PHE A 474 2.41 -4.08 5.24
N ASN A 475 2.58 -3.74 6.52
CA ASN A 475 3.65 -2.85 6.98
C ASN A 475 4.70 -3.68 7.70
N TYR A 476 5.95 -3.60 7.27
CA TYR A 476 7.01 -4.47 7.72
C TYR A 476 8.28 -3.69 8.04
N ASN A 477 8.71 -3.79 9.30
CA ASN A 477 9.88 -3.07 9.82
C ASN A 477 11.15 -3.93 9.85
N GLY A 478 11.03 -5.26 9.74
CA GLY A 478 12.17 -6.17 9.74
C GLY A 478 12.99 -6.11 8.45
N ALA A 479 14.19 -6.66 8.49
CA ALA A 479 15.03 -6.87 7.31
C ALA A 479 14.54 -8.08 6.49
N ILE A 480 14.85 -8.06 5.19
CA ILE A 480 14.67 -9.19 4.27
C ILE A 480 16.05 -9.53 3.69
N SER A 481 16.52 -10.74 3.90
CA SER A 481 17.86 -11.16 3.46
C SER A 481 17.86 -12.53 2.79
N ASN A 482 18.90 -12.79 1.99
CA ASN A 482 19.22 -14.11 1.43
C ASN A 482 18.15 -14.81 0.58
N PHE A 483 17.19 -14.08 0.01
CA PHE A 483 16.25 -14.64 -0.96
C PHE A 483 16.83 -14.62 -2.39
N SER A 484 16.60 -15.70 -3.14
CA SER A 484 16.98 -15.86 -4.55
C SER A 484 15.97 -15.24 -5.53
N ALA A 485 14.74 -15.05 -5.09
CA ALA A 485 13.71 -14.28 -5.79
C ALA A 485 12.67 -13.73 -4.80
N VAL A 486 12.14 -12.53 -5.11
CA VAL A 486 11.08 -11.88 -4.34
C VAL A 486 9.94 -11.45 -5.27
N SER A 487 8.71 -11.78 -4.90
CA SER A 487 7.48 -11.42 -5.62
C SER A 487 6.59 -10.56 -4.72
N LEU A 488 6.27 -9.35 -5.17
CA LEU A 488 5.43 -8.39 -4.46
C LEU A 488 4.13 -8.20 -5.26
N GLY A 489 3.03 -8.72 -4.71
CA GLY A 489 1.72 -8.78 -5.34
C GLY A 489 0.76 -7.64 -4.93
N ALA A 490 -0.49 -7.77 -5.34
CA ALA A 490 -1.52 -6.74 -5.13
C ALA A 490 -1.71 -6.35 -3.65
N GLY A 491 -1.99 -5.05 -3.43
CA GLY A 491 -2.07 -4.44 -2.09
C GLY A 491 -0.97 -3.41 -1.84
N THR A 492 -1.01 -2.74 -0.69
CA THR A 492 0.04 -1.80 -0.27
C THR A 492 1.06 -2.53 0.60
N ILE A 493 2.34 -2.48 0.24
CA ILE A 493 3.44 -3.14 0.94
C ILE A 493 4.44 -2.07 1.36
N THR A 494 4.54 -1.80 2.66
CA THR A 494 5.51 -0.84 3.21
C THR A 494 6.68 -1.61 3.81
N LEU A 495 7.88 -1.41 3.29
CA LEU A 495 9.12 -2.03 3.74
C LEU A 495 10.01 -0.94 4.36
N ASN A 496 10.05 -0.91 5.69
CA ASN A 496 10.81 0.08 6.46
C ASN A 496 12.20 -0.44 6.88
N GLY A 497 12.43 -1.75 6.84
CA GLY A 497 13.72 -2.36 7.10
C GLY A 497 14.71 -2.28 5.92
N ALA A 498 15.97 -2.56 6.20
CA ALA A 498 17.01 -2.66 5.18
C ALA A 498 17.02 -4.06 4.55
N SER A 499 16.42 -4.21 3.37
CA SER A 499 16.48 -5.47 2.63
C SER A 499 17.79 -5.59 1.85
N THR A 500 18.48 -6.73 1.98
CA THR A 500 19.84 -6.98 1.47
C THR A 500 19.96 -8.23 0.59
N TYR A 501 18.85 -8.88 0.26
CA TYR A 501 18.83 -10.05 -0.63
C TYR A 501 19.31 -9.71 -2.05
N ALA A 502 19.90 -10.69 -2.75
CA ALA A 502 20.45 -10.53 -4.10
C ALA A 502 19.53 -11.04 -5.22
N GLY A 503 18.47 -11.76 -4.88
CA GLY A 503 17.48 -12.26 -5.81
C GLY A 503 16.71 -11.15 -6.56
N ALA A 504 16.22 -11.49 -7.75
CA ALA A 504 15.41 -10.56 -8.54
C ALA A 504 14.07 -10.26 -7.85
N THR A 505 13.59 -9.02 -7.98
CA THR A 505 12.31 -8.57 -7.43
C THR A 505 11.32 -8.30 -8.55
N SER A 506 10.15 -8.93 -8.48
CA SER A 506 9.02 -8.63 -9.37
C SER A 506 7.93 -7.90 -8.59
N ILE A 507 7.52 -6.74 -9.08
CA ILE A 507 6.42 -5.96 -8.53
C ILE A 507 5.24 -6.05 -9.51
N ALA A 508 4.24 -6.84 -9.13
CA ALA A 508 3.12 -7.20 -10.00
C ALA A 508 2.08 -6.06 -10.12
N SER A 509 1.24 -6.14 -11.13
CA SER A 509 0.13 -5.19 -11.31
C SER A 509 -0.79 -5.17 -10.08
N GLY A 510 -1.23 -3.96 -9.67
CA GLY A 510 -2.03 -3.77 -8.46
C GLY A 510 -1.23 -3.71 -7.16
N ALA A 511 0.09 -3.91 -7.20
CA ALA A 511 0.98 -3.72 -6.05
C ALA A 511 1.37 -2.24 -5.90
N THR A 512 1.38 -1.74 -4.66
CA THR A 512 2.01 -0.46 -4.28
C THR A 512 3.09 -0.75 -3.24
N VAL A 513 4.35 -0.70 -3.64
CA VAL A 513 5.50 -0.98 -2.77
C VAL A 513 6.15 0.32 -2.33
N LEU A 514 6.17 0.57 -1.02
CA LEU A 514 6.81 1.73 -0.41
C LEU A 514 8.08 1.28 0.32
N VAL A 515 9.24 1.67 -0.19
CA VAL A 515 10.54 1.41 0.46
C VAL A 515 10.87 2.62 1.32
N GLY A 516 10.64 2.49 2.61
CA GLY A 516 10.83 3.53 3.61
C GLY A 516 9.76 4.61 3.59
N ASP A 517 9.16 4.86 4.75
CA ASP A 517 8.41 6.08 5.01
C ASP A 517 9.34 7.27 5.34
N ALA A 518 8.77 8.43 5.67
CA ALA A 518 9.53 9.65 5.95
C ALA A 518 10.50 9.52 7.16
N ALA A 519 10.25 8.59 8.08
CA ALA A 519 11.10 8.28 9.23
C ALA A 519 12.15 7.20 8.90
N HIS A 520 11.88 6.33 7.92
CA HIS A 520 12.74 5.21 7.51
C HIS A 520 13.46 5.45 6.17
N ARG A 521 14.14 6.60 6.04
CA ARG A 521 14.83 7.01 4.79
C ARG A 521 16.01 6.12 4.38
N SER A 522 16.47 5.25 5.28
CA SER A 522 17.54 4.28 5.01
C SER A 522 17.03 2.91 4.59
N ALA A 523 15.71 2.72 4.45
CA ALA A 523 15.13 1.46 4.00
C ALA A 523 15.61 1.13 2.59
N THR A 524 15.78 -0.17 2.33
CA THR A 524 16.27 -0.67 1.04
C THR A 524 15.44 -1.84 0.53
N LEU A 525 15.32 -1.92 -0.79
CA LEU A 525 14.94 -3.11 -1.53
C LEU A 525 16.21 -3.77 -2.10
N GLY A 526 16.20 -5.10 -2.28
CA GLY A 526 17.39 -5.90 -2.58
C GLY A 526 18.24 -5.48 -3.78
N SER A 527 19.40 -6.13 -3.93
CA SER A 527 20.41 -5.80 -4.96
C SER A 527 20.19 -6.46 -6.32
N GLY A 528 19.26 -7.42 -6.41
CA GLY A 528 18.83 -8.01 -7.67
C GLY A 528 18.05 -7.04 -8.56
N MET A 529 17.87 -7.41 -9.83
CA MET A 529 17.04 -6.62 -10.76
C MET A 529 15.61 -6.49 -10.24
N THR A 530 15.12 -5.25 -10.12
CA THR A 530 13.73 -4.95 -9.76
C THR A 530 12.93 -4.61 -11.01
N SER A 531 11.82 -5.31 -11.23
CA SER A 531 10.93 -5.07 -12.37
C SER A 531 9.57 -4.56 -11.90
N VAL A 532 9.22 -3.33 -12.28
CA VAL A 532 7.94 -2.68 -11.95
C VAL A 532 6.98 -2.87 -13.13
N ALA A 533 5.94 -3.69 -12.93
CA ALA A 533 4.96 -3.97 -13.97
C ALA A 533 4.03 -2.77 -14.26
N SER A 534 3.36 -2.80 -15.41
CA SER A 534 2.29 -1.84 -15.69
C SER A 534 1.14 -1.98 -14.68
N GLY A 535 0.64 -0.86 -14.16
CA GLY A 535 -0.35 -0.83 -13.08
C GLY A 535 0.22 -1.11 -11.69
N ALA A 536 1.56 -1.21 -11.54
CA ALA A 536 2.24 -1.26 -10.25
C ALA A 536 2.86 0.09 -9.88
N THR A 537 3.07 0.30 -8.58
CA THR A 537 3.78 1.46 -8.03
C THR A 537 4.94 1.00 -7.15
N LEU A 538 6.12 1.58 -7.36
CA LEU A 538 7.28 1.51 -6.46
C LEU A 538 7.59 2.93 -5.97
N GLY A 539 7.78 3.14 -4.68
CA GLY A 539 8.02 4.48 -4.16
C GLY A 539 8.60 4.49 -2.75
N GLY A 540 8.53 5.64 -2.10
CA GLY A 540 9.01 5.85 -0.73
C GLY A 540 10.16 6.86 -0.64
N TYR A 541 10.82 6.85 0.52
CA TYR A 541 11.92 7.74 0.88
C TYR A 541 13.29 7.02 0.95
N GLY A 542 13.30 5.70 0.74
CA GLY A 542 14.49 4.85 0.74
C GLY A 542 15.04 4.61 -0.67
N GLY A 543 15.35 3.35 -0.99
CA GLY A 543 15.89 3.03 -2.30
C GLY A 543 15.99 1.54 -2.67
N VAL A 544 16.46 1.28 -3.88
CA VAL A 544 16.74 -0.06 -4.41
C VAL A 544 18.25 -0.23 -4.54
N LEU A 545 18.81 -1.30 -4.00
CA LEU A 545 20.26 -1.59 -4.08
C LEU A 545 20.69 -2.09 -5.48
N GLY A 546 19.73 -2.59 -6.27
CA GLY A 546 19.94 -3.11 -7.62
C GLY A 546 19.54 -2.14 -8.73
N SER A 547 19.49 -2.69 -9.95
CA SER A 547 18.94 -2.01 -11.12
C SER A 547 17.41 -2.09 -11.16
N VAL A 548 16.76 -1.14 -11.84
CA VAL A 548 15.29 -1.05 -11.94
C VAL A 548 14.86 -0.96 -13.40
N THR A 549 13.90 -1.80 -13.80
CA THR A 549 13.11 -1.60 -15.02
C THR A 549 11.70 -1.13 -14.65
N ASN A 550 11.21 -0.08 -15.29
CA ASN A 550 9.96 0.58 -14.91
C ASN A 550 8.96 0.68 -16.07
N ALA A 551 7.92 -0.16 -16.04
CA ALA A 551 6.72 -0.02 -16.88
C ALA A 551 5.51 0.54 -16.11
N GLY A 552 5.67 0.81 -14.80
CA GLY A 552 4.63 1.31 -13.90
C GLY A 552 4.91 2.73 -13.42
N ILE A 553 4.73 2.96 -12.12
CA ILE A 553 4.94 4.25 -11.46
C ILE A 553 6.14 4.16 -10.49
N ILE A 554 7.04 5.15 -10.57
CA ILE A 554 7.98 5.48 -9.49
C ILE A 554 7.43 6.68 -8.71
N ALA A 555 7.02 6.50 -7.46
CA ALA A 555 6.51 7.58 -6.62
C ALA A 555 7.60 8.05 -5.64
N VAL A 556 8.18 9.22 -5.87
CA VAL A 556 9.36 9.68 -5.12
C VAL A 556 8.93 10.48 -3.90
N GLY A 557 9.39 10.09 -2.71
CA GLY A 557 9.24 10.89 -1.49
C GLY A 557 7.79 11.28 -1.23
N SER A 558 7.51 12.59 -1.26
CA SER A 558 6.20 13.16 -0.96
C SER A 558 5.10 12.78 -1.97
N ALA A 559 5.46 12.25 -3.14
CA ALA A 559 4.51 11.73 -4.12
C ALA A 559 4.04 10.29 -3.83
N SER A 560 4.61 9.64 -2.81
CA SER A 560 4.24 8.29 -2.39
C SER A 560 2.86 8.24 -1.74
N LEU A 561 2.15 7.12 -1.91
CA LEU A 561 0.87 6.91 -1.23
C LEU A 561 1.07 6.95 0.29
N GLY A 562 0.23 7.72 0.99
CA GLY A 562 0.34 7.88 2.45
C GLY A 562 1.45 8.81 2.93
N ALA A 563 2.17 9.49 2.04
CA ALA A 563 3.20 10.45 2.42
C ALA A 563 2.61 11.69 3.13
N THR A 564 3.36 12.24 4.09
CA THR A 564 3.01 13.48 4.78
C THR A 564 3.14 14.67 3.81
N PRO A 565 2.09 15.47 3.59
CA PRO A 565 2.15 16.63 2.69
C PRO A 565 3.30 17.58 3.05
N GLY A 566 4.06 17.99 2.03
CA GLY A 566 5.18 18.95 2.17
C GLY A 566 6.50 18.35 2.66
N VAL A 567 6.55 17.07 3.06
CA VAL A 567 7.79 16.40 3.46
C VAL A 567 8.47 15.81 2.23
N LEU A 568 9.33 16.59 1.60
CA LEU A 568 10.11 16.17 0.43
C LEU A 568 11.15 15.08 0.78
N GLY A 569 11.49 14.26 -0.21
CA GLY A 569 12.34 13.08 -0.06
C GLY A 569 13.15 12.72 -1.29
N THR A 570 14.08 11.80 -1.10
CA THR A 570 14.90 11.23 -2.16
C THR A 570 14.56 9.75 -2.29
N PHE A 571 14.42 9.26 -3.51
CA PHE A 571 14.39 7.82 -3.79
C PHE A 571 15.64 7.44 -4.57
N THR A 572 16.40 6.47 -4.08
CA THR A 572 17.70 6.11 -4.66
C THR A 572 17.65 4.77 -5.37
N ILE A 573 18.20 4.69 -6.57
CA ILE A 573 18.42 3.46 -7.33
C ILE A 573 19.94 3.32 -7.45
N ALA A 574 20.52 2.31 -6.81
CA ALA A 574 21.96 2.15 -6.79
C ALA A 574 22.52 1.57 -8.11
N GLY A 575 21.71 0.83 -8.87
CA GLY A 575 22.07 0.30 -10.20
C GLY A 575 21.59 1.16 -11.37
N ASP A 576 21.45 0.51 -12.53
CA ASP A 576 20.92 1.12 -13.75
C ASP A 576 19.40 1.30 -13.68
N TYR A 577 18.88 2.27 -14.43
CA TYR A 577 17.46 2.55 -14.59
C TYR A 577 17.04 2.45 -16.05
N VAL A 578 16.01 1.65 -16.34
CA VAL A 578 15.41 1.53 -17.68
C VAL A 578 13.94 1.89 -17.62
N GLY A 579 13.57 3.01 -18.24
CA GLY A 579 12.16 3.40 -18.41
C GLY A 579 11.51 2.67 -19.59
N ASN A 580 10.43 1.92 -19.32
CA ASN A 580 9.63 1.23 -20.33
C ASN A 580 8.28 1.93 -20.52
N ASN A 581 8.31 3.23 -20.82
CA ASN A 581 7.15 4.13 -20.87
C ASN A 581 6.41 4.26 -19.52
N GLY A 582 7.12 4.02 -18.41
CA GLY A 582 6.61 4.26 -17.07
C GLY A 582 6.52 5.75 -16.73
N THR A 583 5.98 6.06 -15.55
CA THR A 583 5.86 7.43 -15.01
C THR A 583 6.66 7.56 -13.72
N ALA A 584 7.26 8.71 -13.48
CA ALA A 584 7.81 9.09 -12.18
C ALA A 584 7.06 10.31 -11.63
N LEU A 585 6.61 10.21 -10.38
CA LEU A 585 5.85 11.24 -9.66
C LEU A 585 6.73 11.97 -8.67
N PHE A 586 6.61 13.30 -8.63
CA PHE A 586 7.36 14.16 -7.71
C PHE A 586 6.46 15.24 -7.12
N GLY A 587 6.72 15.62 -5.87
CA GLY A 587 6.33 16.89 -5.30
C GLY A 587 7.42 17.94 -5.52
N ALA A 588 7.01 19.18 -5.75
CA ALA A 588 7.91 20.33 -5.75
C ALA A 588 7.22 21.53 -5.10
N THR A 589 8.01 22.36 -4.43
CA THR A 589 7.57 23.58 -3.77
C THR A 589 8.37 24.76 -4.28
N VAL A 590 7.66 25.83 -4.59
CA VAL A 590 8.21 27.11 -5.03
C VAL A 590 7.72 28.19 -4.07
N ALA A 591 8.56 28.57 -3.12
CA ALA A 591 8.17 29.53 -2.09
C ALA A 591 8.15 30.98 -2.63
N PRO A 592 7.39 31.90 -1.99
CA PRO A 592 7.33 33.30 -2.41
C PRO A 592 8.67 34.05 -2.32
N ASP A 593 9.59 33.61 -1.47
CA ASP A 593 10.93 34.18 -1.31
C ASP A 593 11.92 33.74 -2.41
N GLY A 594 11.46 32.92 -3.36
CA GLY A 594 12.27 32.40 -4.46
C GLY A 594 12.96 31.06 -4.15
N SER A 595 12.84 30.53 -2.92
CA SER A 595 13.40 29.22 -2.60
C SER A 595 12.62 28.10 -3.28
N THR A 596 13.34 27.08 -3.74
CA THR A 596 12.76 25.93 -4.45
C THR A 596 13.28 24.63 -3.86
N ALA A 597 12.40 23.64 -3.77
CA ALA A 597 12.75 22.29 -3.34
C ALA A 597 11.85 21.28 -4.06
N SER A 598 12.35 20.07 -4.27
CA SER A 598 11.58 18.98 -4.86
C SER A 598 11.97 17.65 -4.27
N ASP A 599 11.11 16.67 -4.48
CA ASP A 599 11.50 15.28 -4.42
C ASP A 599 12.59 15.00 -5.48
N LYS A 600 13.45 14.03 -5.20
CA LYS A 600 14.60 13.71 -6.05
C LYS A 600 14.74 12.21 -6.30
N LEU A 601 14.80 11.81 -7.57
CA LEU A 601 15.18 10.47 -7.99
C LEU A 601 16.69 10.45 -8.25
N VAL A 602 17.42 9.64 -7.50
CA VAL A 602 18.87 9.46 -7.69
C VAL A 602 19.12 8.09 -8.32
N ILE A 603 19.88 8.05 -9.40
CA ILE A 603 20.29 6.84 -10.11
C ILE A 603 21.82 6.81 -10.10
N ASN A 604 22.41 5.83 -9.44
CA ASN A 604 23.88 5.72 -9.35
C ASN A 604 24.50 4.99 -10.56
N GLY A 605 23.71 4.28 -11.36
CA GLY A 605 24.11 3.71 -12.63
C GLY A 605 23.71 4.55 -13.85
N ASN A 606 23.50 3.89 -14.99
CA ASN A 606 23.07 4.50 -16.24
C ASN A 606 21.53 4.64 -16.32
N ALA A 607 21.03 5.61 -17.08
CA ALA A 607 19.59 5.77 -17.35
C ALA A 607 19.25 5.67 -18.84
N SER A 608 18.34 4.78 -19.20
CA SER A 608 17.92 4.54 -20.59
C SER A 608 16.40 4.37 -20.74
N GLY A 609 15.93 4.23 -21.98
CA GLY A 609 14.51 4.08 -22.29
C GLY A 609 13.75 5.42 -22.23
N THR A 610 12.50 5.42 -21.76
CA THR A 610 11.67 6.62 -21.61
C THR A 610 10.81 6.53 -20.37
N THR A 611 10.82 7.59 -19.57
CA THR A 611 9.97 7.80 -18.39
C THR A 611 9.33 9.18 -18.44
N LEU A 612 8.02 9.23 -18.19
CA LEU A 612 7.29 10.50 -18.08
C LEU A 612 7.39 11.05 -16.66
N LEU A 613 7.82 12.29 -16.52
CA LEU A 613 7.86 13.01 -15.24
C LEU A 613 6.54 13.75 -15.05
N LYS A 614 5.83 13.44 -13.98
CA LYS A 614 4.62 14.17 -13.57
C LYS A 614 4.87 14.79 -12.20
N LEU A 615 4.51 16.06 -12.07
CA LEU A 615 4.80 16.84 -10.88
C LEU A 615 3.56 17.47 -10.30
N THR A 616 3.52 17.50 -8.97
CA THR A 616 2.64 18.39 -8.21
C THR A 616 3.49 19.55 -7.71
N VAL A 617 3.27 20.75 -8.29
CA VAL A 617 3.96 21.98 -7.88
C VAL A 617 3.06 22.77 -6.96
N THR A 618 3.58 23.18 -5.80
CA THR A 618 2.90 24.08 -4.86
C THR A 618 3.61 25.43 -4.80
N GLY A 619 2.86 26.52 -4.66
CA GLY A 619 3.40 27.89 -4.56
C GLY A 619 3.03 28.82 -5.73
N THR A 620 3.54 30.06 -5.70
CA THR A 620 3.11 31.16 -6.60
C THR A 620 3.83 31.20 -7.95
N GLY A 621 4.89 30.40 -8.14
CA GLY A 621 5.75 30.44 -9.31
C GLY A 621 6.75 31.60 -9.29
N VAL A 622 8.04 31.29 -9.36
CA VAL A 622 9.16 32.26 -9.30
C VAL A 622 10.23 31.87 -10.33
N PRO A 623 11.07 32.82 -10.80
CA PRO A 623 12.13 32.47 -11.72
C PRO A 623 13.19 31.60 -11.01
N THR A 624 13.64 30.54 -11.67
CA THR A 624 14.70 29.67 -11.15
C THR A 624 16.08 30.30 -11.35
N SER A 625 16.99 30.11 -10.39
CA SER A 625 18.41 30.47 -10.50
C SER A 625 19.28 29.25 -10.88
N GLY A 626 20.46 29.49 -11.45
CA GLY A 626 21.40 28.43 -11.81
C GLY A 626 20.83 27.39 -12.78
N ALA A 627 21.00 26.10 -12.46
CA ALA A 627 20.46 24.99 -13.25
C ALA A 627 18.94 24.81 -13.08
N GLY A 628 18.36 25.26 -11.97
CA GLY A 628 16.95 25.12 -11.62
C GLY A 628 16.65 24.09 -10.53
N ILE A 629 15.43 23.54 -10.54
CA ILE A 629 14.92 22.60 -9.53
C ILE A 629 15.26 21.17 -9.95
N GLN A 630 16.16 20.49 -9.24
CA GLN A 630 16.64 19.16 -9.64
C GLN A 630 15.63 18.06 -9.33
N LEU A 631 15.16 17.34 -10.34
CA LEU A 631 14.24 16.22 -10.18
C LEU A 631 14.95 14.87 -10.24
N VAL A 632 15.89 14.73 -11.17
CA VAL A 632 16.61 13.48 -11.40
C VAL A 632 18.11 13.74 -11.40
N GLN A 633 18.85 12.91 -10.67
CA GLN A 633 20.30 12.84 -10.71
C GLN A 633 20.72 11.49 -11.26
N VAL A 634 21.57 11.47 -12.29
CA VAL A 634 22.19 10.25 -12.80
C VAL A 634 23.71 10.39 -12.65
N ASN A 635 24.33 9.46 -11.93
CA ASN A 635 25.79 9.41 -11.68
C ASN A 635 26.53 8.47 -12.65
N GLY A 636 25.86 8.07 -13.73
CA GLY A 636 26.43 7.40 -14.89
C GLY A 636 25.89 8.04 -16.18
N THR A 637 25.94 7.33 -17.30
CA THR A 637 25.47 7.90 -18.58
C THR A 637 23.96 7.86 -18.74
N ALA A 638 23.41 8.73 -19.59
CA ALA A 638 21.99 8.63 -19.91
C ALA A 638 21.60 9.08 -21.32
N SER A 639 20.64 8.36 -21.89
CA SER A 639 20.05 8.69 -23.20
C SER A 639 19.25 10.00 -23.15
N ASP A 640 19.19 10.74 -24.27
CA ASP A 640 18.48 12.03 -24.32
C ASP A 640 16.97 11.90 -24.11
N GLY A 641 16.39 10.73 -24.43
CA GLY A 641 14.98 10.43 -24.25
C GLY A 641 14.60 9.82 -22.90
N ALA A 642 15.56 9.62 -21.98
CA ALA A 642 15.34 8.90 -20.72
C ALA A 642 14.20 9.49 -19.88
N PHE A 643 14.10 10.82 -19.85
CA PHE A 643 13.08 11.54 -19.08
C PHE A 643 12.45 12.67 -19.88
N LYS A 644 11.12 12.76 -19.83
CA LYS A 644 10.31 13.80 -20.50
C LYS A 644 9.19 14.26 -19.59
N LEU A 645 8.75 15.51 -19.69
CA LEU A 645 7.55 15.94 -18.97
C LEU A 645 6.30 15.25 -19.51
N ALA A 646 5.43 14.80 -18.62
CA ALA A 646 4.12 14.25 -18.99
C ALA A 646 3.16 15.34 -19.50
N ALA A 647 3.32 16.58 -19.02
CA ALA A 647 2.57 17.76 -19.42
C ALA A 647 3.40 19.03 -19.15
N PRO A 648 3.12 20.16 -19.83
CA PRO A 648 3.76 21.44 -19.52
C PRO A 648 3.54 21.82 -18.05
N ILE A 649 4.60 22.31 -17.39
CA ILE A 649 4.53 22.79 -16.01
C ILE A 649 4.53 24.32 -16.03
N GLN A 650 3.50 24.93 -15.45
CA GLN A 650 3.33 26.39 -15.41
C GLN A 650 2.95 26.80 -13.99
N ALA A 651 3.57 27.89 -13.50
CA ALA A 651 3.19 28.54 -12.25
C ALA A 651 3.52 30.03 -12.32
N GLY A 652 2.61 30.87 -11.84
CA GLY A 652 2.74 32.32 -11.95
C GLY A 652 2.82 32.79 -13.42
N ALA A 653 3.81 33.62 -13.75
CA ALA A 653 4.08 34.02 -15.13
C ALA A 653 4.94 33.01 -15.92
N TYR A 654 5.46 31.97 -15.29
CA TYR A 654 6.58 31.18 -15.81
C TYR A 654 6.13 29.83 -16.38
N GLN A 655 6.84 29.41 -17.43
CA GLN A 655 6.80 28.04 -17.92
C GLN A 655 8.10 27.34 -17.48
N TYR A 656 7.97 26.21 -16.79
CA TYR A 656 9.10 25.41 -16.32
C TYR A 656 9.42 24.35 -17.38
N LEU A 657 10.61 24.48 -17.97
CA LEU A 657 11.14 23.59 -18.98
C LEU A 657 12.02 22.53 -18.34
N LEU A 658 11.95 21.30 -18.84
CA LEU A 658 12.83 20.24 -18.40
C LEU A 658 14.16 20.31 -19.15
N ARG A 659 15.25 20.47 -18.41
CA ARG A 659 16.59 20.60 -18.98
C ARG A 659 17.53 19.53 -18.45
N LYS A 660 18.23 18.89 -19.38
CA LYS A 660 19.39 18.04 -19.10
C LYS A 660 20.61 18.95 -18.91
N VAL A 661 21.26 18.85 -17.76
CA VAL A 661 22.48 19.61 -17.41
C VAL A 661 23.57 18.62 -17.00
N GLY A 662 24.76 18.76 -17.58
CA GLY A 662 25.89 17.86 -17.37
C GLY A 662 26.66 17.63 -18.68
N PRO A 663 27.89 17.10 -18.62
CA PRO A 663 28.68 16.79 -19.82
C PRO A 663 28.00 15.72 -20.66
N VAL A 664 28.05 15.86 -22.00
CA VAL A 664 27.57 14.84 -22.94
C VAL A 664 28.40 13.57 -22.72
N GLY A 665 27.73 12.46 -22.38
CA GLY A 665 28.38 11.19 -22.07
C GLY A 665 28.97 11.06 -20.65
N GLY A 666 28.74 12.02 -19.75
CA GLY A 666 29.07 11.91 -18.31
C GLY A 666 27.82 11.77 -17.45
N ASP A 667 27.76 12.49 -16.32
CA ASP A 667 26.70 12.40 -15.29
C ASP A 667 25.61 13.49 -15.48
N PRO A 668 24.59 13.30 -16.35
CA PRO A 668 23.54 14.28 -16.55
C PRO A 668 22.52 14.26 -15.42
N SER A 669 22.01 15.44 -15.11
CA SER A 669 20.87 15.63 -14.21
C SER A 669 19.75 16.40 -14.90
N TRP A 670 18.51 16.17 -14.50
CA TRP A 670 17.33 16.84 -15.04
C TRP A 670 16.79 17.86 -14.06
N TYR A 671 16.66 19.09 -14.55
CA TYR A 671 16.19 20.23 -13.79
C TYR A 671 14.96 20.84 -14.44
N LEU A 672 14.04 21.35 -13.62
CA LEU A 672 13.06 22.33 -14.07
C LEU A 672 13.68 23.71 -14.05
N SER A 673 13.66 24.40 -15.19
CA SER A 673 14.20 25.74 -15.34
C SER A 673 13.17 26.67 -15.99
N THR A 674 13.06 27.88 -15.49
CA THR A 674 12.29 28.97 -16.12
C THR A 674 13.15 29.78 -17.09
N SER A 675 14.27 29.23 -17.58
CA SER A 675 15.18 29.91 -18.50
C SER A 675 15.50 29.02 -19.70
N TYR A 676 15.45 29.61 -20.89
CA TYR A 676 15.97 28.98 -22.10
C TYR A 676 17.50 28.89 -22.05
N ALA A 677 18.09 28.14 -22.98
CA ALA A 677 19.54 27.97 -23.07
C ALA A 677 20.30 29.31 -23.24
N SER A 678 19.67 30.35 -23.81
CA SER A 678 20.24 31.70 -23.93
C SER A 678 20.29 32.50 -22.62
N GLY A 679 19.65 32.01 -21.56
CA GLY A 679 19.43 32.75 -20.31
C GLY A 679 18.16 33.61 -20.30
N GLN A 680 17.43 33.72 -21.43
CA GLN A 680 16.14 34.41 -21.43
C GLN A 680 15.08 33.64 -20.64
N THR A 681 14.28 34.36 -19.86
CA THR A 681 13.19 33.79 -19.06
C THR A 681 12.10 33.16 -19.94
N ALA A 682 11.69 31.93 -19.64
CA ALA A 682 10.57 31.23 -20.24
C ALA A 682 9.26 31.63 -19.56
N TYR A 683 8.51 32.52 -20.22
CA TYR A 683 7.16 32.88 -19.79
C TYR A 683 6.13 31.94 -20.39
N ARG A 684 5.05 31.68 -19.62
CA ARG A 684 3.89 30.96 -20.17
C ARG A 684 3.20 31.79 -21.24
N ALA A 685 2.51 31.11 -22.13
CA ALA A 685 1.98 31.72 -23.34
C ALA A 685 0.99 32.87 -23.06
N ALA A 686 0.04 32.69 -22.13
CA ALA A 686 -0.92 33.73 -21.76
C ALA A 686 -0.30 35.03 -21.24
N THR A 687 0.89 34.99 -20.61
CA THR A 687 1.58 36.16 -20.04
C THR A 687 1.77 37.27 -21.08
N VAL A 688 2.07 36.89 -22.33
CA VAL A 688 2.30 37.83 -23.43
C VAL A 688 1.05 38.65 -23.73
N GLY A 689 -0.10 37.98 -23.85
CA GLY A 689 -1.37 38.66 -24.13
C GLY A 689 -1.79 39.59 -23.00
N TYR A 690 -1.57 39.17 -21.75
CA TYR A 690 -1.87 39.99 -20.57
C TYR A 690 -1.00 41.24 -20.50
N ALA A 691 0.29 41.14 -20.81
CA ALA A 691 1.22 42.28 -20.79
C ALA A 691 0.97 43.28 -21.92
N MET A 692 0.55 42.82 -23.11
CA MET A 692 0.38 43.67 -24.29
C MET A 692 -0.97 44.38 -24.35
N THR A 693 -2.04 43.75 -23.85
CA THR A 693 -3.42 44.21 -24.05
C THR A 693 -3.74 45.60 -23.46
N PRO A 694 -3.20 46.03 -22.29
CA PRO A 694 -3.44 47.38 -21.79
C PRO A 694 -3.07 48.48 -22.80
N GLN A 695 -1.96 48.32 -23.54
CA GLN A 695 -1.59 49.27 -24.59
C GLN A 695 -2.46 49.18 -25.82
N LEU A 696 -2.88 47.99 -26.24
CA LEU A 696 -3.80 47.84 -27.37
C LEU A 696 -5.14 48.52 -27.08
N ASN A 697 -5.68 48.33 -25.87
CA ASN A 697 -6.89 49.03 -25.42
C ASN A 697 -6.67 50.55 -25.33
N ALA A 698 -5.49 50.99 -24.88
CA ALA A 698 -5.18 52.41 -24.81
C ALA A 698 -5.11 53.05 -26.22
N ASP A 699 -4.49 52.36 -27.17
CA ASP A 699 -4.36 52.79 -28.56
C ASP A 699 -5.71 52.78 -29.30
N PHE A 700 -6.57 51.82 -29.01
CA PHE A 700 -7.97 51.82 -29.46
C PHE A 700 -8.70 53.07 -28.97
N GLY A 701 -8.58 53.43 -27.69
CA GLY A 701 -9.16 54.65 -27.13
C GLY A 701 -8.67 55.93 -27.83
N TYR A 702 -7.36 56.08 -28.05
CA TYR A 702 -6.82 57.21 -28.83
C TYR A 702 -7.32 57.23 -30.28
N THR A 703 -7.46 56.06 -30.91
CA THR A 703 -7.97 55.95 -32.28
C THR A 703 -9.44 56.39 -32.36
N MET A 704 -10.25 56.10 -31.33
CA MET A 704 -11.65 56.53 -31.24
C MET A 704 -11.83 58.04 -31.04
N LEU A 705 -10.95 58.70 -30.28
CA LEU A 705 -10.96 60.15 -30.12
C LEU A 705 -10.82 60.84 -31.49
N GLY A 706 -9.85 60.38 -32.29
CA GLY A 706 -9.56 60.91 -33.62
C GLY A 706 -9.23 62.41 -33.63
N ARG A 707 -9.03 62.94 -34.83
CA ARG A 707 -8.85 64.38 -35.10
C ARG A 707 -10.18 65.02 -35.49
N LEU A 708 -10.26 66.35 -35.40
CA LEU A 708 -11.42 67.13 -35.86
C LEU A 708 -11.85 66.71 -37.28
N GLN A 709 -10.89 66.75 -38.20
CA GLN A 709 -11.08 66.37 -39.60
C GLN A 709 -11.59 64.93 -39.77
N GLU A 710 -11.08 64.02 -38.95
CA GLU A 710 -11.38 62.60 -39.04
C GLU A 710 -12.80 62.27 -38.55
N ARG A 711 -13.35 63.08 -37.65
CA ARG A 711 -14.73 62.96 -37.16
C ARG A 711 -15.73 63.72 -38.02
N MET A 712 -15.35 64.90 -38.52
CA MET A 712 -16.31 65.87 -39.04
C MET A 712 -16.13 66.21 -40.52
N GLY A 713 -15.09 65.68 -41.18
CA GLY A 713 -14.71 66.05 -42.54
C GLY A 713 -14.24 67.51 -42.61
N SER A 714 -14.27 68.10 -43.81
CA SER A 714 -14.11 69.55 -43.97
C SER A 714 -15.22 70.28 -43.23
N VAL A 715 -14.91 70.86 -42.08
CA VAL A 715 -15.75 71.89 -41.49
C VAL A 715 -15.34 73.22 -42.12
N ARG A 716 -15.61 73.37 -43.42
CA ARG A 716 -15.45 74.66 -44.08
C ARG A 716 -16.23 75.69 -43.28
N GLY A 717 -15.55 76.74 -42.85
CA GLY A 717 -16.15 77.86 -42.14
C GLY A 717 -17.46 78.22 -42.83
N VAL A 718 -18.53 78.18 -42.06
CA VAL A 718 -19.88 78.44 -42.56
C VAL A 718 -19.92 79.85 -43.13
N SER A 719 -19.93 79.99 -44.44
CA SER A 719 -20.10 81.27 -45.13
C SER A 719 -20.52 81.07 -46.60
N ALA A 720 -21.79 80.74 -46.81
CA ALA A 720 -22.57 81.33 -47.91
C ALA A 720 -23.73 82.10 -47.23
N PRO A 721 -23.96 83.39 -47.55
CA PRO A 721 -25.09 84.13 -46.97
C PRO A 721 -26.41 83.45 -47.37
N GLY A 722 -27.19 82.99 -46.39
CA GLY A 722 -28.55 82.45 -46.59
C GLY A 722 -28.76 80.94 -46.33
N GLU A 723 -27.80 80.21 -45.75
CA GLU A 723 -28.02 78.79 -45.36
C GLU A 723 -28.13 78.61 -43.83
N ASP A 724 -29.37 78.42 -43.36
CA ASP A 724 -29.79 78.18 -41.96
C ASP A 724 -29.60 76.71 -41.50
N ALA A 725 -28.51 76.04 -41.90
CA ALA A 725 -28.27 74.69 -41.39
C ALA A 725 -27.76 74.74 -39.93
N SER A 726 -28.64 74.41 -38.99
CA SER A 726 -28.43 74.53 -37.53
C SER A 726 -27.93 73.23 -36.89
N ASN A 727 -28.15 72.07 -37.54
CA ASN A 727 -27.89 70.75 -36.97
C ASN A 727 -27.18 69.82 -37.95
N GLY A 728 -26.44 68.85 -37.42
CA GLY A 728 -25.76 67.83 -38.22
C GLY A 728 -25.80 66.44 -37.59
N VAL A 729 -25.84 65.41 -38.44
CA VAL A 729 -25.54 64.03 -38.06
C VAL A 729 -24.41 63.50 -38.92
N TRP A 730 -23.56 62.67 -38.33
CA TRP A 730 -22.49 62.01 -39.05
C TRP A 730 -22.26 60.60 -38.54
N GLY A 731 -21.70 59.78 -39.41
CA GLY A 731 -21.24 58.44 -39.09
C GLY A 731 -19.91 58.18 -39.78
N ARG A 732 -19.01 57.48 -39.11
CA ARG A 732 -17.76 57.00 -39.69
C ARG A 732 -17.49 55.55 -39.33
N LEU A 733 -16.96 54.82 -40.30
CA LEU A 733 -16.40 53.48 -40.14
C LEU A 733 -14.90 53.59 -40.32
N TYR A 734 -14.14 52.92 -39.45
CA TYR A 734 -12.70 52.88 -39.58
C TYR A 734 -12.12 51.54 -39.16
N GLY A 735 -11.07 51.16 -39.86
CA GLY A 735 -10.28 49.96 -39.63
C GLY A 735 -8.83 50.33 -39.40
N LYS A 736 -8.17 49.56 -38.53
CA LYS A 736 -6.75 49.73 -38.26
C LYS A 736 -6.09 48.37 -38.13
N THR A 737 -4.94 48.22 -38.76
CA THR A 737 -4.03 47.11 -38.46
C THR A 737 -2.80 47.66 -37.76
N MET A 738 -2.30 46.97 -36.74
CA MET A 738 -1.08 47.35 -36.03
C MET A 738 -0.21 46.14 -35.78
N ASP A 739 1.03 46.22 -36.25
CA ASP A 739 2.10 45.29 -35.90
C ASP A 739 3.02 45.98 -34.91
N SER A 740 3.26 45.33 -33.78
CA SER A 740 4.12 45.89 -32.74
C SER A 740 4.96 44.82 -32.05
N THR A 741 6.08 45.24 -31.47
CA THR A 741 6.93 44.40 -30.64
C THR A 741 7.26 45.14 -29.36
N LEU A 742 7.01 44.54 -28.20
CA LEU A 742 7.41 45.07 -26.90
C LEU A 742 8.75 44.47 -26.47
N SER A 743 9.67 45.33 -26.06
CA SER A 743 11.04 45.00 -25.62
C SER A 743 11.81 44.12 -26.61
N GLY A 744 11.57 44.26 -27.91
CA GLY A 744 12.15 43.41 -28.95
C GLY A 744 11.76 41.92 -28.92
N ARG A 745 10.77 41.52 -28.10
CA ARG A 745 10.44 40.11 -27.84
C ARG A 745 8.96 39.76 -28.06
N PHE A 746 8.05 40.50 -27.42
CA PHE A 746 6.62 40.18 -27.45
C PHE A 746 5.95 40.85 -28.63
N GLY A 747 5.58 40.05 -29.63
CA GLY A 747 4.89 40.53 -30.84
C GLY A 747 3.38 40.59 -30.67
N ALA A 748 2.74 41.58 -31.29
CA ALA A 748 1.30 41.66 -31.46
C ALA A 748 0.93 42.10 -32.89
N ASP A 749 0.07 41.32 -33.56
CA ASP A 749 -0.65 41.68 -34.80
C ASP A 749 -2.11 41.95 -34.45
N GLU A 750 -2.47 43.23 -34.34
CA GLU A 750 -3.80 43.71 -34.02
C GLU A 750 -4.59 44.11 -35.28
N ARG A 751 -5.87 43.72 -35.30
CA ARG A 751 -6.87 44.19 -36.25
C ARG A 751 -8.03 44.81 -35.48
N MET A 752 -8.32 46.07 -35.76
CA MET A 752 -9.38 46.85 -35.14
C MET A 752 -10.41 47.27 -36.20
N PHE A 753 -11.67 47.25 -35.81
CA PHE A 753 -12.79 47.82 -36.56
C PHE A 753 -13.72 48.55 -35.61
N ALA A 754 -14.15 49.76 -35.97
CA ALA A 754 -15.12 50.51 -35.18
C ALA A 754 -16.05 51.35 -36.05
N ALA A 755 -17.27 51.52 -35.55
CA ALA A 755 -18.27 52.43 -36.07
C ALA A 755 -18.56 53.51 -35.04
N GLN A 756 -18.45 54.77 -35.43
CA GLN A 756 -18.75 55.92 -34.59
C GLN A 756 -19.82 56.79 -35.24
N PHE A 757 -20.81 57.18 -34.45
CA PHE A 757 -21.92 58.02 -34.86
C PHE A 757 -21.95 59.26 -34.00
N GLY A 758 -22.31 60.40 -34.59
CA GLY A 758 -22.41 61.66 -33.87
C GLY A 758 -23.56 62.53 -34.34
N ARG A 759 -24.03 63.38 -33.43
CA ARG A 759 -24.95 64.47 -33.71
C ARG A 759 -24.37 65.76 -33.14
N ASP A 760 -24.41 66.83 -33.91
CA ASP A 760 -23.98 68.16 -33.50
C ASP A 760 -25.09 69.20 -33.66
N TRP A 761 -25.00 70.22 -32.80
CA TRP A 761 -25.79 71.44 -32.80
C TRP A 761 -24.86 72.63 -32.94
N ARG A 762 -25.23 73.58 -33.78
CA ARG A 762 -24.52 74.84 -33.90
C ARG A 762 -24.93 75.79 -32.79
N LEU A 763 -23.95 76.39 -32.13
CA LEU A 763 -24.19 77.43 -31.12
C LEU A 763 -24.25 78.79 -31.80
N ASN A 764 -25.19 79.64 -31.40
CA ASN A 764 -25.24 81.04 -31.82
C ASN A 764 -24.08 81.79 -31.16
N THR A 765 -23.23 82.43 -31.97
CA THR A 765 -22.02 83.09 -31.49
C THR A 765 -22.10 84.59 -31.71
N ASP A 766 -22.97 85.27 -30.96
CA ASP A 766 -23.20 86.72 -31.10
C ASP A 766 -23.27 87.48 -29.76
N ALA A 767 -22.34 87.20 -28.83
CA ALA A 767 -22.24 88.01 -27.60
C ALA A 767 -20.83 88.57 -27.33
N SER A 768 -19.80 88.16 -28.08
CA SER A 768 -18.39 88.50 -27.82
C SER A 768 -17.69 89.30 -28.92
N GLY A 769 -18.37 89.67 -30.01
CA GLY A 769 -17.84 90.52 -31.09
C GLY A 769 -16.74 89.93 -31.98
N MET A 770 -16.32 88.66 -31.78
CA MET A 770 -15.19 88.05 -32.48
C MET A 770 -15.53 87.26 -33.77
N GLY A 771 -16.80 87.10 -34.14
CA GLY A 771 -17.24 86.29 -35.29
C GLY A 771 -16.95 84.77 -35.17
N GLY A 772 -17.35 83.98 -36.18
CA GLY A 772 -17.02 82.55 -36.31
C GLY A 772 -18.20 81.56 -36.15
N SER A 773 -17.91 80.27 -35.96
CA SER A 773 -18.92 79.21 -35.73
C SER A 773 -18.48 78.26 -34.62
N ALA A 774 -19.43 77.82 -33.78
CA ALA A 774 -19.19 76.83 -32.74
C ALA A 774 -20.18 75.67 -32.85
N LEU A 775 -19.71 74.46 -32.57
CA LEU A 775 -20.46 73.21 -32.62
C LEU A 775 -20.30 72.50 -31.27
N VAL A 776 -21.39 71.96 -30.75
CA VAL A 776 -21.37 70.99 -29.65
C VAL A 776 -22.01 69.71 -30.13
N GLY A 777 -21.48 68.55 -29.76
CA GLY A 777 -22.07 67.29 -30.18
C GLY A 777 -21.81 66.13 -29.25
N LEU A 778 -22.61 65.08 -29.43
CA LEU A 778 -22.49 63.81 -28.73
C LEU A 778 -22.10 62.71 -29.70
N THR A 779 -21.37 61.70 -29.21
CA THR A 779 -20.96 60.54 -30.00
C THR A 779 -21.30 59.23 -29.29
N ALA A 780 -21.59 58.20 -30.08
CA ALA A 780 -21.68 56.82 -29.65
C ALA A 780 -20.79 55.96 -30.57
N THR A 781 -20.01 55.06 -29.98
CA THR A 781 -19.04 54.24 -30.71
C THR A 781 -19.14 52.79 -30.30
N PHE A 782 -19.14 51.89 -31.27
CA PHE A 782 -19.07 50.44 -31.07
C PHE A 782 -17.89 49.91 -31.87
N GLY A 783 -17.01 49.16 -31.22
CA GLY A 783 -15.85 48.61 -31.90
C GLY A 783 -15.37 47.29 -31.32
N THR A 784 -14.62 46.60 -32.16
CA THR A 784 -13.98 45.34 -31.84
C THR A 784 -12.53 45.41 -32.25
N ALA A 785 -11.65 44.82 -31.45
CA ALA A 785 -10.29 44.55 -31.84
C ALA A 785 -9.94 43.09 -31.57
N SER A 786 -9.08 42.51 -32.39
CA SER A 786 -8.50 41.19 -32.14
C SER A 786 -7.01 41.27 -32.35
N ALA A 787 -6.22 40.70 -31.45
CA ALA A 787 -4.78 40.61 -31.61
C ALA A 787 -4.29 39.18 -31.47
N GLN A 788 -3.33 38.79 -32.30
CA GLN A 788 -2.55 37.57 -32.15
C GLN A 788 -1.19 37.91 -31.54
N PHE A 789 -0.74 37.08 -30.62
CA PHE A 789 0.49 37.31 -29.86
C PHE A 789 1.56 36.27 -30.17
N SER A 790 2.80 36.71 -30.09
CA SER A 790 3.97 35.84 -30.24
C SER A 790 5.08 36.21 -29.25
N ASP A 791 5.89 35.23 -28.88
CA ASP A 791 7.11 35.41 -28.10
C ASP A 791 8.27 34.74 -28.85
N SER A 792 9.17 35.56 -29.39
CA SER A 792 10.33 35.09 -30.15
C SER A 792 11.31 34.26 -29.32
N ALA A 793 11.29 34.36 -27.99
CA ALA A 793 12.15 33.55 -27.14
C ALA A 793 11.71 32.08 -27.09
N ARG A 794 10.41 31.79 -27.33
CA ARG A 794 9.88 30.41 -27.26
C ARG A 794 10.48 29.47 -28.28
N THR A 795 10.88 29.97 -29.44
CA THR A 795 11.49 29.15 -30.50
C THR A 795 12.89 28.67 -30.17
N GLN A 796 13.45 29.08 -29.03
CA GLN A 796 14.71 28.51 -28.51
C GLN A 796 14.52 27.11 -27.95
N ASP A 797 13.29 26.74 -27.61
CA ASP A 797 12.91 25.36 -27.36
C ASP A 797 12.27 24.79 -28.64
N PRO A 798 12.87 23.76 -29.28
CA PRO A 798 12.36 23.21 -30.52
C PRO A 798 10.99 22.54 -30.38
N THR A 799 10.52 22.30 -29.14
CA THR A 799 9.20 21.73 -28.86
C THR A 799 8.10 22.79 -28.78
N LEU A 800 8.44 24.09 -28.83
CA LEU A 800 7.50 25.19 -28.66
C LEU A 800 7.36 26.05 -29.92
N SER A 801 6.14 26.56 -30.14
CA SER A 801 5.86 27.58 -31.15
C SER A 801 6.06 29.00 -30.59
N ALA A 802 6.44 29.93 -31.48
CA ALA A 802 6.46 31.36 -31.20
C ALA A 802 5.07 31.91 -30.86
N ALA A 803 4.00 31.33 -31.43
CA ALA A 803 2.63 31.77 -31.18
C ALA A 803 2.26 31.52 -29.71
N THR A 804 1.70 32.53 -29.05
CA THR A 804 1.35 32.44 -27.61
C THR A 804 -0.14 32.50 -27.35
N GLY A 805 -0.92 33.17 -28.20
CA GLY A 805 -2.35 33.26 -28.01
C GLY A 805 -2.99 34.40 -28.75
N SER A 806 -4.21 34.74 -28.36
CA SER A 806 -4.96 35.86 -28.90
C SER A 806 -5.81 36.54 -27.83
N VAL A 807 -6.21 37.77 -28.14
CA VAL A 807 -7.26 38.49 -27.41
C VAL A 807 -8.32 38.96 -28.39
N SER A 808 -9.58 38.91 -27.97
CA SER A 808 -10.68 39.65 -28.57
C SER A 808 -11.17 40.70 -27.59
N MET A 809 -11.14 41.96 -28.01
CA MET A 809 -11.71 43.10 -27.30
C MET A 809 -13.02 43.53 -27.94
N GLN A 810 -14.01 43.80 -27.11
CA GLN A 810 -15.21 44.56 -27.45
C GLN A 810 -15.22 45.85 -26.65
N ALA A 811 -15.57 46.95 -27.30
CA ALA A 811 -15.62 48.25 -26.65
C ALA A 811 -16.85 49.06 -27.08
N GLN A 812 -17.42 49.76 -26.11
CA GLN A 812 -18.57 50.63 -26.28
C GLN A 812 -18.25 51.97 -25.63
N SER A 813 -18.42 53.06 -26.37
CA SER A 813 -18.01 54.38 -25.91
C SER A 813 -19.09 55.42 -26.15
N VAL A 814 -19.24 56.33 -25.19
CA VAL A 814 -20.04 57.55 -25.30
C VAL A 814 -19.12 58.74 -25.16
N GLY A 815 -19.30 59.76 -26.00
CA GLY A 815 -18.44 60.93 -26.01
C GLY A 815 -19.18 62.22 -26.27
N ALA A 816 -18.46 63.32 -26.08
CA ALA A 816 -18.93 64.66 -26.36
C ALA A 816 -17.79 65.49 -26.95
N TYR A 817 -18.11 66.46 -27.79
CA TYR A 817 -17.12 67.37 -28.34
C TYR A 817 -17.66 68.80 -28.45
N TRP A 818 -16.73 69.74 -28.40
CA TRP A 818 -16.95 71.15 -28.65
C TRP A 818 -15.89 71.66 -29.62
N THR A 819 -16.31 72.25 -30.72
CA THR A 819 -15.42 72.77 -31.77
C THR A 819 -15.75 74.23 -32.01
N ARG A 820 -14.73 75.10 -32.03
CA ARG A 820 -14.84 76.51 -32.43
C ARG A 820 -13.94 76.78 -33.62
N ILE A 821 -14.50 77.40 -34.66
CA ILE A 821 -13.79 77.81 -35.87
C ILE A 821 -13.93 79.33 -35.99
N LEU A 822 -12.81 80.04 -36.06
CA LEU A 822 -12.74 81.50 -36.19
C LEU A 822 -12.79 81.92 -37.66
N PRO A 823 -13.23 83.17 -37.98
CA PRO A 823 -13.35 83.65 -39.36
C PRO A 823 -12.04 83.54 -40.18
N GLN A 824 -10.89 83.68 -39.53
CA GLN A 824 -9.56 83.59 -40.14
C GLN A 824 -9.09 82.14 -40.43
N GLY A 825 -9.89 81.12 -40.14
CA GLY A 825 -9.55 79.72 -40.39
C GLY A 825 -8.76 79.03 -39.27
N ALA A 826 -8.63 79.67 -38.10
CA ALA A 826 -8.18 79.03 -36.87
C ALA A 826 -9.27 78.14 -36.28
N PHE A 827 -8.91 77.02 -35.68
CA PHE A 827 -9.87 76.22 -34.90
C PHE A 827 -9.29 75.73 -33.58
N ILE A 828 -10.20 75.48 -32.64
CA ILE A 828 -9.98 74.70 -31.43
C ILE A 828 -11.06 73.63 -31.36
N ASP A 829 -10.67 72.41 -31.04
CA ASP A 829 -11.54 71.26 -30.86
C ASP A 829 -11.22 70.59 -29.54
N VAL A 830 -12.24 70.33 -28.72
CA VAL A 830 -12.13 69.64 -27.44
C VAL A 830 -13.07 68.45 -27.48
N THR A 831 -12.54 67.24 -27.30
CA THR A 831 -13.30 65.99 -27.37
C THR A 831 -13.04 65.14 -26.15
N THR A 832 -14.10 64.58 -25.57
CA THR A 832 -14.04 63.64 -24.45
C THR A 832 -14.78 62.35 -24.79
N GLN A 833 -14.34 61.23 -24.22
CA GLN A 833 -15.02 59.94 -24.34
C GLN A 833 -14.88 59.10 -23.06
N PHE A 834 -15.90 58.30 -22.79
CA PHE A 834 -15.93 57.27 -21.76
C PHE A 834 -16.24 55.93 -22.42
N SER A 835 -15.42 54.92 -22.13
CA SER A 835 -15.43 53.63 -22.82
C SER A 835 -15.50 52.49 -21.84
N HIS A 836 -16.35 51.50 -22.10
CA HIS A 836 -16.32 50.21 -21.43
C HIS A 836 -15.63 49.18 -22.33
N TYR A 837 -14.76 48.36 -21.75
CA TYR A 837 -13.97 47.35 -22.45
C TYR A 837 -14.26 45.95 -21.90
N ARG A 838 -14.37 44.97 -22.79
CA ARG A 838 -14.40 43.55 -22.46
C ARG A 838 -13.37 42.81 -23.31
N ASN A 839 -12.34 42.28 -22.66
CA ASN A 839 -11.28 41.47 -23.26
C ASN A 839 -11.55 39.99 -22.97
N LYS A 840 -11.41 39.14 -23.99
CA LYS A 840 -11.44 37.68 -23.88
C LYS A 840 -10.11 37.13 -24.41
N TYR A 841 -9.37 36.46 -23.54
CA TYR A 841 -8.07 35.88 -23.80
C TYR A 841 -8.18 34.39 -24.10
N SER A 842 -7.34 33.90 -25.00
CA SER A 842 -7.13 32.47 -25.25
C SER A 842 -5.66 32.24 -25.60
N ASP A 843 -4.98 31.38 -24.86
CA ASP A 843 -3.60 31.02 -25.15
C ASP A 843 -3.50 29.71 -25.95
N VAL A 844 -2.31 29.40 -26.47
CA VAL A 844 -2.05 28.17 -27.24
C VAL A 844 -2.03 26.90 -26.38
N GLY A 845 -2.02 27.03 -25.05
CA GLY A 845 -2.08 25.94 -24.07
C GLY A 845 -3.50 25.62 -23.60
N GLY A 846 -4.52 26.32 -24.12
CA GLY A 846 -5.92 26.14 -23.75
C GLY A 846 -6.35 26.92 -22.50
N VAL A 847 -5.49 27.79 -21.95
CA VAL A 847 -5.83 28.68 -20.85
C VAL A 847 -6.60 29.89 -21.39
N GLY A 848 -7.77 30.15 -20.81
CA GLY A 848 -8.63 31.26 -21.18
C GLY A 848 -9.02 32.12 -19.98
N ALA A 849 -9.25 33.41 -20.22
CA ALA A 849 -9.69 34.35 -19.21
C ALA A 849 -10.52 35.48 -19.83
N THR A 850 -11.31 36.17 -19.01
CA THR A 850 -12.04 37.38 -19.41
C THR A 850 -11.76 38.51 -18.45
N GLN A 851 -11.62 39.73 -18.99
CA GLN A 851 -11.36 40.93 -18.22
C GLN A 851 -12.27 42.06 -18.69
N ASN A 852 -12.88 42.75 -17.73
CA ASN A 852 -13.62 43.98 -18.01
C ASN A 852 -12.76 45.19 -17.63
N GLY A 853 -13.07 46.35 -18.21
CA GLY A 853 -12.40 47.59 -17.89
C GLY A 853 -13.18 48.82 -18.30
N PHE A 854 -12.65 49.97 -17.92
CA PHE A 854 -13.20 51.28 -18.22
C PHE A 854 -12.09 52.24 -18.59
N GLY A 855 -12.37 53.18 -19.50
CA GLY A 855 -11.45 54.27 -19.81
C GLY A 855 -12.16 55.60 -20.01
N ALA A 856 -11.46 56.67 -19.68
CA ALA A 856 -11.86 58.05 -19.89
C ALA A 856 -10.75 58.78 -20.64
N ALA A 857 -11.07 59.48 -21.72
CA ALA A 857 -10.08 60.19 -22.51
C ALA A 857 -10.55 61.60 -22.87
N LEU A 858 -9.61 62.54 -22.92
CA LEU A 858 -9.82 63.95 -23.23
C LEU A 858 -8.76 64.39 -24.24
N SER A 859 -9.16 65.08 -25.29
CA SER A 859 -8.26 65.66 -26.29
C SER A 859 -8.60 67.10 -26.59
N GLY A 860 -7.55 67.92 -26.73
CA GLY A 860 -7.61 69.25 -27.31
C GLY A 860 -6.79 69.29 -28.60
N GLU A 861 -7.36 69.78 -29.69
CA GLU A 861 -6.70 70.02 -30.97
C GLU A 861 -6.84 71.49 -31.36
N ILE A 862 -5.76 72.09 -31.84
CA ILE A 862 -5.73 73.42 -32.43
C ILE A 862 -5.09 73.38 -33.81
N GLY A 863 -5.54 74.24 -34.70
CA GLY A 863 -4.94 74.37 -36.02
C GLY A 863 -5.29 75.68 -36.69
N HIS A 864 -4.54 76.04 -37.73
CA HIS A 864 -4.76 77.28 -38.47
C HIS A 864 -4.52 77.08 -39.96
N ARG A 865 -5.54 77.33 -40.78
CA ARG A 865 -5.44 77.16 -42.23
C ARG A 865 -4.90 78.42 -42.89
N PHE A 866 -3.77 78.31 -43.58
CA PHE A 866 -3.15 79.39 -44.36
C PHE A 866 -3.37 79.15 -45.86
N SER A 867 -3.85 80.17 -46.58
CA SER A 867 -3.93 80.16 -48.04
C SER A 867 -2.60 80.59 -48.66
N ILE A 868 -2.10 79.85 -49.65
CA ILE A 868 -0.84 80.16 -50.33
C ILE A 868 -1.11 80.86 -51.65
N LEU A 869 -0.64 82.11 -51.76
CA LEU A 869 -0.50 82.87 -53.01
C LEU A 869 -1.79 82.96 -53.86
N GLY A 870 -2.98 82.90 -53.24
CA GLY A 870 -4.26 82.95 -53.96
C GLY A 870 -4.56 81.74 -54.86
N SER A 871 -3.73 80.68 -54.81
CA SER A 871 -3.79 79.51 -55.69
C SER A 871 -4.88 78.49 -55.33
N GLY A 872 -5.59 78.69 -54.22
CA GLY A 872 -6.52 77.71 -53.64
C GLY A 872 -5.84 76.58 -52.85
N PHE A 873 -4.51 76.48 -52.90
CA PHE A 873 -3.74 75.56 -52.07
C PHE A 873 -3.64 76.09 -50.64
N THR A 874 -3.82 75.22 -49.64
CA THR A 874 -3.77 75.61 -48.23
C THR A 874 -2.90 74.70 -47.40
N VAL A 875 -2.18 75.30 -46.46
CA VAL A 875 -1.34 74.63 -45.47
C VAL A 875 -1.95 74.84 -44.10
N GLU A 876 -2.15 73.77 -43.35
CA GLU A 876 -2.79 73.80 -42.04
C GLU A 876 -1.91 73.08 -41.01
N PRO A 877 -1.07 73.82 -40.28
CA PRO A 877 -0.40 73.30 -39.10
C PRO A 877 -1.45 72.94 -38.04
N GLN A 878 -1.25 71.81 -37.39
CA GLN A 878 -2.14 71.25 -36.38
C GLN A 878 -1.33 70.71 -35.20
N VAL A 879 -1.82 70.96 -33.99
CA VAL A 879 -1.27 70.44 -32.74
C VAL A 879 -2.40 69.83 -31.93
N GLN A 880 -2.18 68.62 -31.42
CA GLN A 880 -3.13 67.90 -30.58
C GLN A 880 -2.44 67.38 -29.32
N LEU A 881 -3.12 67.49 -28.19
CA LEU A 881 -2.76 66.84 -26.94
C LEU A 881 -3.95 66.00 -26.46
N ALA A 882 -3.69 64.75 -26.08
CA ALA A 882 -4.72 63.81 -25.64
C ALA A 882 -4.27 63.05 -24.39
N TYR A 883 -5.05 63.17 -23.32
CA TYR A 883 -4.87 62.41 -22.08
C TYR A 883 -5.89 61.28 -22.02
N GLN A 884 -5.47 60.11 -21.52
CA GLN A 884 -6.35 58.98 -21.32
C GLN A 884 -6.02 58.25 -20.01
N TYR A 885 -7.06 58.00 -19.22
CA TYR A 885 -7.07 57.07 -18.09
C TYR A 885 -7.74 55.77 -18.52
N LEU A 886 -7.08 54.63 -18.30
CA LEU A 886 -7.61 53.30 -18.58
C LEU A 886 -7.41 52.43 -17.34
N HIS A 887 -8.47 51.83 -16.82
CA HIS A 887 -8.43 50.86 -15.75
C HIS A 887 -9.05 49.54 -16.23
N LEU A 888 -8.24 48.49 -16.30
CA LEU A 888 -8.72 47.13 -16.54
C LEU A 888 -8.72 46.37 -15.21
N ASN A 889 -9.81 45.67 -14.91
CA ASN A 889 -9.96 44.96 -13.64
C ASN A 889 -8.90 43.85 -13.50
N GLY A 890 -8.52 43.54 -12.26
CA GLY A 890 -7.79 42.30 -11.97
C GLY A 890 -8.65 41.07 -12.27
N PHE A 891 -8.01 39.97 -12.65
CA PHE A 891 -8.67 38.70 -12.93
C PHE A 891 -7.72 37.54 -12.61
N SER A 892 -8.22 36.30 -12.62
CA SER A 892 -7.40 35.10 -12.52
C SER A 892 -7.76 34.14 -13.64
N ASP A 893 -6.77 33.40 -14.13
CA ASP A 893 -6.99 32.21 -14.93
C ASP A 893 -6.77 30.94 -14.08
N SER A 894 -6.68 29.76 -14.71
CA SER A 894 -6.47 28.50 -14.02
C SER A 894 -5.06 28.31 -13.44
N VAL A 895 -4.13 29.25 -13.68
CA VAL A 895 -2.71 29.15 -13.30
C VAL A 895 -2.27 30.30 -12.38
N SER A 896 -2.65 31.54 -12.67
CA SER A 896 -2.23 32.70 -11.88
C SER A 896 -3.25 33.84 -11.84
N SER A 897 -3.11 34.70 -10.82
CA SER A 897 -3.78 36.01 -10.80
C SER A 897 -3.06 37.03 -11.68
N VAL A 898 -3.81 38.03 -12.15
CA VAL A 898 -3.37 39.13 -13.00
C VAL A 898 -3.91 40.45 -12.44
N SER A 899 -3.04 41.45 -12.27
CA SER A 899 -3.36 42.75 -11.66
C SER A 899 -2.48 43.88 -12.22
N GLY A 900 -2.56 45.09 -11.66
CA GLY A 900 -1.72 46.23 -12.05
C GLY A 900 -2.14 46.97 -13.33
N ASN A 901 -3.26 46.60 -13.95
CA ASN A 901 -3.66 47.06 -15.29
C ASN A 901 -4.30 48.47 -15.33
N THR A 902 -3.71 49.46 -14.66
CA THR A 902 -4.11 50.87 -14.74
C THR A 902 -3.10 51.66 -15.54
N THR A 903 -3.55 52.35 -16.59
CA THR A 903 -2.72 53.14 -17.49
C THR A 903 -3.14 54.61 -17.48
N ASN A 904 -2.17 55.49 -17.28
CA ASN A 904 -2.29 56.93 -17.56
C ASN A 904 -1.43 57.22 -18.79
N ALA A 905 -2.05 57.68 -19.87
CA ALA A 905 -1.36 57.96 -21.11
C ALA A 905 -1.55 59.43 -21.50
N LEU A 906 -0.50 60.03 -22.05
CA LEU A 906 -0.52 61.39 -22.60
C LEU A 906 0.15 61.36 -23.98
N ARG A 907 -0.62 61.65 -25.03
CA ARG A 907 -0.20 61.62 -26.43
C ARG A 907 -0.23 63.03 -27.01
N GLY A 908 0.90 63.48 -27.52
CA GLY A 908 1.00 64.70 -28.32
C GLY A 908 1.14 64.39 -29.79
N ARG A 909 0.62 65.26 -30.64
CA ARG A 909 0.77 65.19 -32.08
C ARG A 909 1.00 66.59 -32.63
N VAL A 910 2.02 66.74 -33.47
CA VAL A 910 2.31 67.96 -34.23
C VAL A 910 2.37 67.56 -35.69
N GLY A 911 1.63 68.25 -36.54
CA GLY A 911 1.60 67.92 -37.96
C GLY A 911 1.15 69.05 -38.85
N VAL A 912 1.22 68.81 -40.15
CA VAL A 912 0.82 69.76 -41.19
C VAL A 912 -0.04 69.03 -42.20
N LYS A 913 -1.19 69.62 -42.53
CA LYS A 913 -2.10 69.16 -43.59
C LYS A 913 -1.99 70.09 -44.80
N PHE A 914 -1.86 69.51 -45.99
CA PHE A 914 -1.83 70.19 -47.27
C PHE A 914 -3.13 69.88 -48.00
N ASN A 915 -3.97 70.88 -48.26
CA ASN A 915 -5.18 70.71 -49.07
C ASN A 915 -4.99 71.37 -50.43
N THR A 916 -5.42 70.66 -51.48
CA THR A 916 -5.48 71.19 -52.84
C THR A 916 -6.74 72.05 -53.05
N PRO A 917 -6.80 72.89 -54.11
CA PRO A 917 -8.01 73.61 -54.46
C PRO A 917 -9.18 72.65 -54.72
N ASP A 918 -10.39 73.12 -54.43
CA ASP A 918 -11.62 72.37 -54.72
C ASP A 918 -11.75 72.02 -56.20
N LEU A 919 -11.86 70.73 -56.48
CA LEU A 919 -12.23 70.24 -57.80
C LEU A 919 -13.76 70.22 -57.88
N GLY A 920 -14.34 71.33 -58.34
CA GLY A 920 -15.78 71.44 -58.57
C GLY A 920 -16.27 70.53 -59.69
N ASN A 921 -17.48 70.00 -59.59
CA ASN A 921 -18.12 69.28 -60.69
C ASN A 921 -18.67 70.26 -61.74
N ALA A 922 -18.85 69.80 -62.99
CA ALA A 922 -19.33 70.63 -64.11
C ALA A 922 -20.73 71.24 -63.90
N VAL A 923 -21.49 70.75 -62.92
CA VAL A 923 -22.86 71.17 -62.58
C VAL A 923 -22.89 72.18 -61.41
N GLY A 924 -21.74 72.47 -60.78
CA GLY A 924 -21.59 73.49 -59.74
C GLY A 924 -22.21 73.17 -58.37
N VAL A 925 -22.61 71.92 -58.11
CA VAL A 925 -23.35 71.49 -56.91
C VAL A 925 -22.57 70.53 -56.00
N GLY A 926 -21.29 70.29 -56.29
CA GLY A 926 -20.40 69.49 -55.44
C GLY A 926 -18.93 69.75 -55.75
N SER A 927 -18.05 69.54 -54.77
CA SER A 927 -16.61 69.68 -54.88
C SER A 927 -15.87 68.53 -54.21
N ALA A 928 -14.66 68.22 -54.68
CA ALA A 928 -13.77 67.25 -54.07
C ALA A 928 -12.41 67.90 -53.72
N SER A 929 -11.95 67.70 -52.49
CA SER A 929 -10.72 68.28 -51.96
C SER A 929 -9.80 67.17 -51.46
N PRO A 930 -8.84 66.71 -52.29
CA PRO A 930 -7.79 65.82 -51.82
C PRO A 930 -6.83 66.55 -50.88
N TYR A 931 -6.33 65.82 -49.89
CA TYR A 931 -5.34 66.31 -48.92
C TYR A 931 -4.24 65.29 -48.65
N LEU A 932 -3.09 65.81 -48.23
CA LEU A 932 -1.99 65.06 -47.65
C LEU A 932 -1.72 65.56 -46.23
N SER A 933 -1.31 64.69 -45.32
CA SER A 933 -0.89 65.07 -43.96
C SER A 933 0.42 64.41 -43.57
N VAL A 934 1.24 65.14 -42.83
CA VAL A 934 2.47 64.63 -42.23
C VAL A 934 2.46 64.99 -40.76
N ASP A 935 2.63 63.99 -39.91
CA ASP A 935 2.50 64.11 -38.46
C ASP A 935 3.68 63.46 -37.75
N VAL A 936 4.09 64.05 -36.63
CA VAL A 936 4.92 63.40 -35.62
C VAL A 936 4.08 63.25 -34.36
N VAL A 937 4.01 62.03 -33.84
CA VAL A 937 3.24 61.68 -32.65
C VAL A 937 4.19 61.17 -31.58
N HIS A 938 3.93 61.58 -30.34
CA HIS A 938 4.74 61.22 -29.19
C HIS A 938 3.88 60.89 -27.96
N ASP A 939 4.13 59.73 -27.35
CA ASP A 939 3.58 59.33 -26.05
C ASP A 939 4.54 59.74 -24.92
N PHE A 940 4.12 60.73 -24.11
CA PHE A 940 4.93 61.33 -23.05
C PHE A 940 5.00 60.49 -21.77
N LEU A 941 3.92 59.77 -21.44
CA LEU A 941 3.84 58.93 -20.25
C LEU A 941 4.09 57.47 -20.62
N SER A 942 4.84 56.77 -19.78
CA SER A 942 4.85 55.32 -19.83
C SER A 942 3.53 54.80 -19.25
N PRO A 943 2.87 53.85 -19.92
CA PRO A 943 1.73 53.14 -19.35
C PRO A 943 2.06 52.46 -18.02
N GLY A 944 1.04 52.02 -17.29
CA GLY A 944 1.25 51.21 -16.08
C GLY A 944 1.78 49.81 -16.41
N ALA A 945 2.12 49.07 -15.35
CA ALA A 945 2.71 47.75 -15.48
C ALA A 945 1.69 46.66 -15.12
N THR A 946 1.65 45.59 -15.93
CA THR A 946 0.82 44.41 -15.66
C THR A 946 1.57 43.44 -14.77
N ASN A 947 0.96 43.01 -13.68
CA ASN A 947 1.51 41.96 -12.82
C ASN A 947 0.80 40.63 -13.14
N VAL A 948 1.58 39.61 -13.50
CA VAL A 948 1.12 38.23 -13.72
C VAL A 948 1.80 37.34 -12.69
N GLY A 949 1.04 36.83 -11.71
CA GLY A 949 1.57 35.92 -10.70
C GLY A 949 2.84 36.40 -10.01
N GLY A 950 2.95 37.70 -9.70
CA GLY A 950 4.12 38.31 -9.06
C GLY A 950 5.15 38.92 -10.02
N ALA A 951 5.17 38.52 -11.30
CA ALA A 951 6.07 39.11 -12.30
C ALA A 951 5.44 40.37 -12.93
N THR A 952 6.19 41.47 -12.96
CA THR A 952 5.73 42.77 -13.48
C THR A 952 6.27 43.02 -14.88
N PHE A 953 5.38 43.43 -15.79
CA PHE A 953 5.67 43.72 -17.19
C PHE A 953 5.29 45.16 -17.51
N ASP A 954 6.26 45.95 -17.97
CA ASP A 954 5.99 47.30 -18.47
C ASP A 954 5.33 47.22 -19.84
N SER A 955 4.20 47.90 -20.00
CA SER A 955 3.42 47.84 -21.23
C SER A 955 3.86 48.91 -22.25
N SER A 956 5.13 49.31 -22.33
CA SER A 956 5.55 50.43 -23.19
C SER A 956 5.95 50.01 -24.62
N LEU A 957 5.16 50.37 -25.63
CA LEU A 957 5.57 50.31 -27.04
C LEU A 957 6.43 51.53 -27.44
N ALA A 958 6.87 51.59 -28.70
CA ALA A 958 7.57 52.76 -29.25
C ALA A 958 6.79 54.06 -29.03
N LYS A 959 7.46 55.03 -28.40
CA LYS A 959 6.86 56.30 -27.97
C LYS A 959 6.77 57.35 -29.06
N THR A 960 7.62 57.31 -30.09
CA THR A 960 7.65 58.33 -31.15
C THR A 960 7.51 57.69 -32.52
N TRP A 961 6.54 58.14 -33.31
CA TRP A 961 6.34 57.69 -34.68
C TRP A 961 5.91 58.84 -35.58
N TYR A 962 6.15 58.69 -36.87
CA TYR A 962 5.57 59.57 -37.87
C TYR A 962 4.30 58.95 -38.45
N GLU A 963 3.34 59.77 -38.87
CA GLU A 963 2.16 59.35 -39.64
C GLU A 963 2.14 60.13 -40.97
N LEU A 964 1.94 59.40 -42.07
CA LEU A 964 1.73 59.95 -43.40
C LEU A 964 0.29 59.64 -43.80
N GLY A 965 -0.50 60.69 -44.05
CA GLY A 965 -1.90 60.57 -44.41
C GLY A 965 -2.19 61.08 -45.81
N ALA A 966 -3.15 60.45 -46.47
CA ALA A 966 -3.77 60.94 -47.70
C ALA A 966 -5.28 60.74 -47.60
N GLY A 967 -6.06 61.68 -48.11
CA GLY A 967 -7.51 61.55 -48.08
C GLY A 967 -8.22 62.45 -49.07
N LEU A 968 -9.53 62.29 -49.11
CA LEU A 968 -10.44 62.99 -50.00
C LEU A 968 -11.67 63.44 -49.21
N GLU A 969 -12.09 64.68 -49.43
CA GLU A 969 -13.31 65.22 -48.86
C GLU A 969 -14.20 65.73 -50.00
N ALA A 970 -15.39 65.18 -50.13
CA ALA A 970 -16.34 65.51 -51.18
C ALA A 970 -17.64 66.09 -50.60
N THR A 971 -18.14 67.17 -51.19
CA THR A 971 -19.50 67.69 -50.94
C THR A 971 -20.45 67.13 -52.01
N LEU A 972 -21.58 66.60 -51.56
CA LEU A 972 -22.62 65.98 -52.38
C LEU A 972 -23.89 66.84 -52.24
N GLY A 973 -24.04 67.86 -53.08
CA GLY A 973 -25.08 68.87 -52.90
C GLY A 973 -24.74 69.87 -51.78
N ARG A 974 -25.76 70.55 -51.25
CA ARG A 974 -25.61 71.58 -50.20
C ARG A 974 -25.56 71.00 -48.78
N THR A 975 -26.16 69.83 -48.57
CA THR A 975 -26.45 69.28 -47.23
C THR A 975 -25.60 68.07 -46.87
N SER A 976 -24.94 67.41 -47.81
CA SER A 976 -24.24 66.14 -47.57
C SER A 976 -22.75 66.22 -47.89
N SER A 977 -21.92 65.53 -47.11
CA SER A 977 -20.49 65.36 -47.38
C SER A 977 -20.01 63.94 -47.09
N LEU A 978 -19.06 63.48 -47.90
CA LEU A 978 -18.36 62.22 -47.76
C LEU A 978 -16.88 62.52 -47.57
N TYR A 979 -16.22 61.82 -46.66
CA TYR A 979 -14.78 61.93 -46.48
C TYR A 979 -14.15 60.56 -46.28
N ALA A 980 -12.99 60.35 -46.87
CA ALA A 980 -12.24 59.11 -46.76
C ALA A 980 -10.77 59.44 -46.56
N GLY A 981 -10.06 58.62 -45.78
CA GLY A 981 -8.65 58.84 -45.50
C GLY A 981 -7.92 57.56 -45.16
N VAL A 982 -6.66 57.49 -45.55
CA VAL A 982 -5.72 56.43 -45.19
C VAL A 982 -4.49 57.04 -44.54
N LYS A 983 -3.96 56.37 -43.51
CA LYS A 983 -2.72 56.76 -42.83
C LYS A 983 -1.80 55.57 -42.70
N TYR A 984 -0.52 55.80 -42.97
CA TYR A 984 0.56 54.87 -42.66
C TYR A 984 1.40 55.46 -41.52
N ALA A 985 1.67 54.68 -40.49
CA ALA A 985 2.55 55.10 -39.40
C ALA A 985 3.70 54.12 -39.18
N ARG A 986 4.85 54.66 -38.80
CA ARG A 986 6.03 53.87 -38.43
C ARG A 986 6.85 54.56 -37.35
N ASN A 987 7.36 53.77 -36.39
CA ASN A 987 8.25 54.27 -35.34
C ASN A 987 9.51 54.92 -35.92
N MET A 988 9.99 55.98 -35.26
CA MET A 988 11.25 56.66 -35.59
C MET A 988 12.42 56.16 -34.74
N GLY A 989 12.14 55.43 -33.66
CA GLY A 989 13.12 54.83 -32.76
C GLY A 989 12.44 53.91 -31.74
N GLY A 990 13.24 53.19 -30.96
CA GLY A 990 12.74 52.20 -30.01
C GLY A 990 12.12 50.96 -30.68
N ASP A 991 11.22 50.31 -29.94
CA ASP A 991 10.51 49.09 -30.32
C ASP A 991 9.76 49.18 -31.66
N TYR A 992 9.64 48.05 -32.37
CA TYR A 992 8.96 48.03 -33.67
C TYR A 992 7.48 48.39 -33.52
N ARG A 993 7.01 49.34 -34.34
CA ARG A 993 5.59 49.70 -34.45
C ARG A 993 5.28 50.15 -35.87
N ARG A 994 4.29 49.51 -36.48
CA ARG A 994 3.72 49.88 -37.79
C ARG A 994 2.22 49.83 -37.69
N ASN A 995 1.52 50.84 -38.20
CA ASN A 995 0.08 50.75 -38.37
C ASN A 995 -0.38 51.27 -39.73
N ILE A 996 -1.50 50.72 -40.20
CA ILE A 996 -2.25 51.19 -41.34
C ILE A 996 -3.65 51.47 -40.84
N TYR A 997 -4.10 52.70 -41.05
CA TYR A 997 -5.42 53.16 -40.65
C TYR A 997 -6.20 53.58 -41.90
N GLY A 998 -7.47 53.21 -41.97
CA GLY A 998 -8.39 53.65 -43.01
C GLY A 998 -9.72 54.07 -42.41
N GLN A 999 -10.31 55.14 -42.93
CA GLN A 999 -11.63 55.59 -42.54
C GLN A 999 -12.48 56.03 -43.73
N VAL A 1000 -13.79 55.87 -43.58
CA VAL A 1000 -14.80 56.50 -44.43
C VAL A 1000 -15.87 57.07 -43.51
N GLY A 1001 -16.27 58.30 -43.74
CA GLY A 1001 -17.35 58.93 -43.00
C GLY A 1001 -18.25 59.77 -43.89
N TYR A 1002 -19.49 59.90 -43.43
CA TYR A 1002 -20.55 60.62 -44.08
C TYR A 1002 -21.17 61.60 -43.09
N ARG A 1003 -21.50 62.80 -43.56
CA ARG A 1003 -22.17 63.82 -42.76
C ARG A 1003 -23.32 64.43 -43.53
N TYR A 1004 -24.43 64.63 -42.84
CA TYR A 1004 -25.63 65.30 -43.33
C TYR A 1004 -25.95 66.50 -42.41
N ARG A 1005 -26.29 67.65 -43.00
CA ARG A 1005 -26.57 68.91 -42.31
C ARG A 1005 -27.91 69.48 -42.79
N TRP A 1006 -28.69 70.07 -41.89
CA TRP A 1006 -29.98 70.69 -42.19
C TRP A 1006 -30.30 71.87 -41.28
#